data_AF-A0A7V6G4S7-F1
#
_entry.id   AF-A0A7V6G4S7-F1
#
_cell.length_a   1.000
_cell.length_b   1.000
_cell.length_c   1.000
_cell.angle_alpha   90.00
_cell.angle_beta   90.00
_cell.angle_gamma   90.00
#
_symmetry.space_group_name_H-M   'P 1'
#
loop_
_entity.id
_entity.type
_entity.pdbx_description
1 polymer ?
#
loop_
_entity_poly.entity_id
_entity_poly.type
_entity_poly.pdbx_seq_one_letter_code
_entity_poly.pdbx_strand_id
1 'polypeptide(L)'
;MFRFEHESFLYLLLIVPILVLAYIISFKYRQRKLNQYGDKPLIQLLMPNRSTKMQHIKWSILMIVLSLFIIALANPQVGSKLEKGKRKGVDIMVCLDVSNSMLAQDYQPDRLGAAKMSLTRFIDQLKGDRIGLVIFAGKAFIQLPITSDYAAAKMFINYVNPSMINTQGTDISAALDLATAALIPQNEKNDGKISKLNQLNSKVIIMVSDGEDHFEEAVDITQKINKMGITVHTIGIGSTKGEPIPTTDRYGNITYKKDNEGNTVITRLNEQILQDIAYAGAGLYVHASNASIGFETIADEIDKMYKSDLNEVTFSKYESRYQVPLLLGILFLVIYLLLFDVKSTWTSFFKKLQTSFLIKNKTAMLLLLLLPLGTIQAQTIDEIAALRQGNRDYEQAEKIRKEGMELLNKGGEVNERLGKEKLKKAAQLYQKAEANYRKSTLTTPQHTKGLYNLGNSFYRQEKYEEAEKLFQQLAENTKNDKKTRARSYHNMGNALMKQEKYQESIDAYKKSLKINPSDQDTKYNLEYARRKLVQQQQQQQQQQQQQQQQQQQQQQQQQQQQQQQQQQQQQQQQQQQQQQQQQQQQQQQQQQQQKEKEKKEEQKRKEAERNRDDKRQLDALQQNERNTQKKIQKQLEKGKSRNQEKDW
;
A
#
# COMPACT_ATOMS: atom_id res chain seq x y z
N MET A 1 11.30 19.72 29.71
CA MET A 1 12.77 19.60 29.68
C MET A 1 13.37 20.95 29.26
N PHE A 2 14.50 21.38 29.83
CA PHE A 2 15.17 22.64 29.50
C PHE A 2 16.51 22.33 28.83
N ARG A 3 16.85 23.03 27.74
CA ARG A 3 18.14 22.90 27.04
C ARG A 3 18.55 24.21 26.39
N PHE A 4 19.83 24.35 26.04
CA PHE A 4 20.31 25.44 25.18
C PHE A 4 20.55 24.90 23.76
N GLU A 5 20.20 25.68 22.73
CA GLU A 5 20.45 25.26 21.33
C GLU A 5 21.92 25.32 20.97
N HIS A 6 22.63 26.29 21.54
CA HIS A 6 24.01 26.57 21.25
C HIS A 6 24.81 26.63 22.55
N GLU A 7 25.09 25.45 23.13
CA GLU A 7 25.85 25.31 24.37
C GLU A 7 27.24 25.95 24.29
N SER A 8 27.84 25.99 23.10
CA SER A 8 29.13 26.62 22.86
C SER A 8 29.17 28.12 23.18
N PHE A 9 28.06 28.85 23.06
CA PHE A 9 28.03 30.27 23.41
C PHE A 9 28.08 30.52 24.91
N LEU A 10 27.76 29.53 25.75
CA LEU A 10 27.88 29.67 27.21
C LEU A 10 29.35 29.83 27.65
N TYR A 11 30.32 29.33 26.87
CA TYR A 11 31.74 29.55 27.16
C TYR A 11 32.14 31.03 27.13
N LEU A 12 31.40 31.88 26.40
CA LEU A 12 31.64 33.34 26.41
C LEU A 12 31.40 33.97 27.79
N LEU A 13 30.64 33.30 28.67
CA LEU A 13 30.39 33.79 30.03
C LEU A 13 31.70 33.84 30.85
N LEU A 14 32.74 33.08 30.47
CA LEU A 14 34.09 33.18 31.05
C LEU A 14 34.77 34.54 30.82
N ILE A 15 34.31 35.34 29.84
CA ILE A 15 34.81 36.70 29.61
C ILE A 15 34.40 37.63 30.77
N VAL A 16 33.23 37.40 31.39
CA VAL A 16 32.70 38.23 32.47
C VAL A 16 33.65 38.31 33.68
N PRO A 17 34.12 37.19 34.29
CA PRO A 17 35.08 37.26 35.40
C PRO A 17 36.44 37.86 35.00
N ILE A 18 36.88 37.68 33.75
CA ILE A 18 38.12 38.31 33.24
C ILE A 18 37.95 39.83 33.22
N LEU A 19 36.83 40.34 32.74
CA LEU A 19 36.53 41.77 32.75
C LEU A 19 36.40 42.30 34.18
N VAL A 20 35.83 41.53 35.11
CA VAL A 20 35.72 41.89 36.54
C VAL A 20 37.10 42.05 37.16
N LEU A 21 38.00 41.11 36.89
CA LEU A 21 39.38 41.18 37.36
C LEU A 21 40.11 42.38 36.76
N ALA A 22 39.98 42.61 35.46
CA ALA A 22 40.56 43.77 34.77
C ALA A 22 40.07 45.09 35.35
N TYR A 23 38.77 45.19 35.68
CA TYR A 23 38.21 46.36 36.34
C TYR A 23 38.74 46.57 37.76
N ILE A 24 38.87 45.52 38.57
CA ILE A 24 39.45 45.62 39.91
C ILE A 24 40.91 46.08 39.84
N ILE A 25 41.70 45.55 38.91
CA ILE A 25 43.10 45.95 38.69
C ILE A 25 43.17 47.41 38.25
N SER A 26 42.39 47.80 37.24
CA SER A 26 42.30 49.18 36.74
C SER A 26 41.87 50.15 37.84
N PHE A 27 40.90 49.76 38.67
CA PHE A 27 40.44 50.55 39.80
C PHE A 27 41.54 50.72 40.85
N LYS A 28 42.24 49.64 41.25
CA LYS A 28 43.37 49.71 42.19
C LYS A 28 44.51 50.57 41.65
N TYR A 29 44.87 50.41 40.37
CA TYR A 29 45.90 51.22 39.72
C TYR A 29 45.53 52.71 39.70
N ARG A 30 44.29 53.02 39.34
CA ARG A 30 43.76 54.39 39.33
C ARG A 30 43.78 55.00 40.74
N GLN A 31 43.43 54.25 41.78
CA GLN A 31 43.51 54.75 43.17
C GLN A 31 44.94 55.03 43.60
N ARG A 32 45.90 54.17 43.25
CA ARG A 32 47.33 54.41 43.52
C ARG A 32 47.83 55.68 42.85
N LYS A 33 47.48 55.90 41.58
CA LYS A 33 47.84 57.11 40.83
C LYS A 33 47.18 58.37 41.40
N LEU A 34 45.91 58.28 41.80
CA LEU A 34 45.23 59.40 42.44
C LEU A 34 45.95 59.81 43.73
N ASN A 35 46.33 58.84 44.57
CA ASN A 35 47.10 59.11 45.78
C ASN A 35 48.49 59.75 45.52
N GLN A 36 49.03 59.68 44.30
CA GLN A 36 50.27 60.37 43.93
C GLN A 36 50.05 61.87 43.62
N TYR A 37 48.82 62.28 43.30
CA TYR A 37 48.48 63.66 42.94
C TYR A 37 47.98 64.50 44.12
N GLY A 38 47.76 63.90 45.30
CA GLY A 38 47.40 64.63 46.52
C GLY A 38 46.69 63.79 47.57
N ASP A 39 46.42 64.40 48.72
CA ASP A 39 45.67 63.76 49.79
C ASP A 39 44.18 63.59 49.45
N LYS A 40 43.54 62.59 50.05
CA LYS A 40 42.12 62.25 49.83
C LYS A 40 41.15 63.45 49.91
N PRO A 41 41.32 64.45 50.81
CA PRO A 41 40.47 65.64 50.85
C PRO A 41 40.69 66.57 49.65
N LEU A 42 41.94 66.76 49.21
CA LEU A 42 42.30 67.61 48.08
C LEU A 42 41.74 67.05 46.76
N ILE A 43 41.83 65.73 46.57
CA ILE A 43 41.28 65.05 45.39
C ILE A 43 39.75 65.13 45.37
N GLN A 44 39.09 65.05 46.52
CA GLN A 44 37.65 65.23 46.60
C GLN A 44 37.22 66.67 46.29
N LEU A 45 38.04 67.66 46.63
CA LEU A 45 37.81 69.07 46.28
C LEU A 45 37.98 69.34 44.77
N LEU A 46 39.00 68.73 44.15
CA LEU A 46 39.26 68.85 42.71
C LEU A 46 38.26 68.04 41.85
N MET A 47 37.62 67.00 42.41
CA MET A 47 36.64 66.16 41.72
C MET A 47 35.33 66.01 42.53
N PRO A 48 34.63 67.11 42.86
CA PRO A 48 33.53 67.10 43.84
C PRO A 48 32.35 66.24 43.36
N ASN A 49 32.13 66.21 42.05
CA ASN A 49 31.03 65.49 41.42
C ASN A 49 31.32 64.00 41.17
N ARG A 50 32.50 63.46 41.52
CA ARG A 50 32.80 62.05 41.23
C ARG A 50 32.24 61.12 42.31
N SER A 51 31.44 60.12 41.90
CA SER A 51 30.94 59.07 42.81
C SER A 51 31.56 57.71 42.49
N THR A 52 32.35 57.16 43.42
CA THR A 52 32.90 55.80 43.29
C THR A 52 31.80 54.74 43.35
N LYS A 53 30.77 54.93 44.17
CA LYS A 53 29.63 54.00 44.30
C LYS A 53 28.86 53.88 42.99
N MET A 54 28.56 55.01 42.32
CA MET A 54 27.84 54.99 41.03
C MET A 54 28.65 54.33 39.93
N GLN A 55 29.98 54.51 39.94
CA GLN A 55 30.88 53.85 39.01
C GLN A 55 30.81 52.32 39.16
N HIS A 56 30.82 51.80 40.40
CA HIS A 56 30.65 50.35 40.65
C HIS A 56 29.28 49.86 40.21
N ILE A 57 28.20 50.58 40.54
CA ILE A 57 26.83 50.20 40.16
C ILE A 57 26.68 50.10 38.64
N LYS A 58 27.12 51.10 37.89
CA LYS A 58 27.08 51.08 36.42
C LYS A 58 27.88 49.93 35.83
N TRP A 59 29.07 49.70 36.37
CA TRP A 59 29.94 48.64 35.89
C TRP A 59 29.35 47.25 36.18
N SER A 60 28.73 47.05 37.34
CA SER A 60 27.96 45.84 37.65
C SER A 60 26.76 45.63 36.74
N ILE A 61 26.00 46.70 36.44
CA ILE A 61 24.86 46.61 35.50
C ILE A 61 25.35 46.21 34.10
N LEU A 62 26.47 46.75 33.63
CA LEU A 62 27.05 46.38 32.34
C LEU A 62 27.42 44.90 32.27
N MET A 63 27.95 44.31 33.34
CA MET A 63 28.24 42.87 33.41
C MET A 63 26.98 42.01 33.38
N ILE A 64 25.89 42.47 34.02
CA ILE A 64 24.58 41.80 33.99
C ILE A 64 24.00 41.85 32.57
N VAL A 65 24.07 43.00 31.89
CA VAL A 65 23.64 43.14 30.49
C VAL A 65 24.41 42.18 29.58
N LEU A 66 25.74 42.14 29.70
CA LEU A 66 26.59 41.25 28.91
C LEU A 66 26.22 39.78 29.13
N SER A 67 26.03 39.39 30.39
CA SER A 67 25.63 38.01 30.75
C SER A 67 24.27 37.64 30.16
N LEU A 68 23.28 38.54 30.22
CA LEU A 68 21.95 38.32 29.67
C LEU A 68 21.95 38.19 28.14
N PHE A 69 22.77 38.96 27.43
CA PHE A 69 22.93 38.82 25.98
C PHE A 69 23.63 37.53 25.59
N ILE A 70 24.63 37.07 26.35
CA ILE A 70 25.27 35.76 26.12
C ILE A 70 24.25 34.64 26.32
N ILE A 71 23.43 34.71 27.37
CA ILE A 71 22.36 33.73 27.62
C ILE A 71 21.31 33.76 26.50
N ALA A 72 20.96 34.95 25.98
CA ALA A 72 20.04 35.06 24.85
C ALA A 72 20.61 34.42 23.57
N LEU A 73 21.91 34.60 23.30
CA LEU A 73 22.60 33.99 22.16
C LEU A 73 22.68 32.45 22.26
N ALA A 74 22.81 31.91 23.46
CA ALA A 74 22.77 30.47 23.70
C ALA A 74 21.37 29.84 23.42
N ASN A 75 20.36 30.68 23.20
CA ASN A 75 18.96 30.34 22.92
C ASN A 75 18.39 29.30 23.91
N PRO A 76 17.99 29.70 25.13
CA PRO A 76 17.33 28.80 26.07
C PRO A 76 16.03 28.29 25.48
N GLN A 77 15.85 26.97 25.45
CA GLN A 77 14.66 26.32 24.94
C GLN A 77 13.91 25.62 26.07
N VAL A 78 12.60 25.86 26.15
CA VAL A 78 11.69 25.22 27.12
C VAL A 78 10.68 24.42 26.32
N GLY A 79 10.58 23.12 26.56
CA GLY A 79 9.53 22.34 25.91
C GLY A 79 9.67 20.84 26.08
N SER A 80 8.51 20.20 26.14
CA SER A 80 8.28 18.82 25.72
C SER A 80 6.79 18.69 25.45
N LYS A 81 6.29 19.44 24.47
CA LYS A 81 4.95 19.17 23.94
C LYS A 81 5.13 18.01 22.96
N LEU A 82 4.88 16.81 23.46
CA LEU A 82 4.68 15.64 22.61
C LEU A 82 3.40 15.91 21.84
N GLU A 83 3.49 16.42 20.62
CA GLU A 83 2.34 16.41 19.71
C GLU A 83 2.10 14.95 19.33
N LYS A 84 1.28 14.27 20.13
CA LYS A 84 0.68 13.00 19.75
C LYS A 84 -0.33 13.30 18.66
N GLY A 85 0.09 13.20 17.40
CA GLY A 85 -0.84 13.08 16.30
C GLY A 85 -1.61 11.78 16.49
N LYS A 86 -2.84 11.85 17.02
CA LYS A 86 -3.72 10.70 17.09
C LYS A 86 -4.11 10.32 15.66
N ARG A 87 -3.54 9.24 15.13
CA ARG A 87 -3.89 8.68 13.84
C ARG A 87 -4.85 7.53 14.10
N LYS A 88 -6.03 7.54 13.48
CA LYS A 88 -6.97 6.42 13.57
C LYS A 88 -6.70 5.44 12.44
N GLY A 89 -6.50 4.16 12.76
CA GLY A 89 -6.23 3.11 11.78
C GLY A 89 -6.60 1.73 12.26
N VAL A 90 -6.52 0.76 11.35
CA VAL A 90 -6.67 -0.67 11.61
C VAL A 90 -5.30 -1.35 11.53
N ASP A 91 -5.09 -2.36 12.36
CA ASP A 91 -3.93 -3.23 12.32
C ASP A 91 -4.25 -4.45 11.46
N ILE A 92 -3.60 -4.56 10.30
CA ILE A 92 -3.86 -5.58 9.30
C ILE A 92 -2.67 -6.54 9.23
N MET A 93 -2.89 -7.83 9.46
CA MET A 93 -1.89 -8.87 9.26
C MET A 93 -2.28 -9.74 8.07
N VAL A 94 -1.47 -9.76 7.02
CA VAL A 94 -1.71 -10.60 5.85
C VAL A 94 -0.95 -11.91 6.02
N CYS A 95 -1.65 -13.04 5.95
CA CYS A 95 -1.06 -14.37 5.90
C CYS A 95 -1.05 -14.84 4.44
N LEU A 96 0.12 -14.85 3.82
CA LEU A 96 0.30 -15.21 2.42
C LEU A 96 0.89 -16.62 2.31
N ASP A 97 0.16 -17.50 1.63
CA ASP A 97 0.63 -18.83 1.28
C ASP A 97 1.72 -18.73 0.21
N VAL A 98 2.85 -19.38 0.47
CA VAL A 98 4.02 -19.46 -0.42
C VAL A 98 4.39 -20.91 -0.74
N SER A 99 3.49 -21.85 -0.49
CA SER A 99 3.67 -23.25 -0.86
C SER A 99 3.81 -23.42 -2.39
N ASN A 100 4.31 -24.58 -2.81
CA ASN A 100 4.53 -24.84 -4.23
C ASN A 100 3.23 -24.82 -5.08
N SER A 101 2.06 -25.08 -4.49
CA SER A 101 0.78 -25.02 -5.21
C SER A 101 0.45 -23.60 -5.69
N MET A 102 0.98 -22.58 -5.00
CA MET A 102 0.85 -21.18 -5.40
C MET A 102 1.69 -20.81 -6.65
N LEU A 103 2.48 -21.73 -7.20
CA LEU A 103 3.15 -21.58 -8.50
C LEU A 103 2.28 -22.02 -9.69
N ALA A 104 1.08 -22.57 -9.44
CA ALA A 104 0.15 -22.90 -10.50
C ALA A 104 -0.24 -21.65 -11.32
N GLN A 105 -0.49 -21.84 -12.62
CA GLN A 105 -0.65 -20.77 -13.61
C GLN A 105 -2.10 -20.58 -14.06
N ASP A 106 -3.06 -20.97 -13.22
CA ASP A 106 -4.47 -20.62 -13.40
C ASP A 106 -4.72 -19.11 -13.31
N TYR A 107 -3.78 -18.37 -12.70
CA TYR A 107 -3.66 -16.92 -12.72
C TYR A 107 -2.34 -16.48 -13.38
N GLN A 108 -2.31 -15.28 -13.96
CA GLN A 108 -1.10 -14.71 -14.55
C GLN A 108 -0.37 -13.77 -13.57
N PRO A 109 0.96 -13.88 -13.40
CA PRO A 109 1.85 -14.90 -14.00
C PRO A 109 1.72 -16.29 -13.35
N ASP A 110 1.41 -16.33 -12.05
CA ASP A 110 1.07 -17.50 -11.23
C ASP A 110 0.22 -17.03 -10.04
N ARG A 111 -0.35 -17.93 -9.23
CA ARG A 111 -1.20 -17.57 -8.08
C ARG A 111 -0.49 -16.61 -7.12
N LEU A 112 0.76 -16.90 -6.76
CA LEU A 112 1.55 -16.08 -5.83
C LEU A 112 1.85 -14.68 -6.40
N GLY A 113 2.24 -14.61 -7.67
CA GLY A 113 2.52 -13.37 -8.37
C GLY A 113 1.28 -12.50 -8.47
N ALA A 114 0.14 -13.09 -8.80
CA ALA A 114 -1.15 -12.40 -8.83
C ALA A 114 -1.53 -11.89 -7.43
N ALA A 115 -1.35 -12.71 -6.38
CA ALA A 115 -1.56 -12.32 -4.99
C ALA A 115 -0.69 -11.12 -4.57
N LYS A 116 0.62 -11.17 -4.88
CA LYS A 116 1.58 -10.09 -4.58
C LYS A 116 1.23 -8.79 -5.29
N MET A 117 0.84 -8.86 -6.56
CA MET A 117 0.42 -7.69 -7.33
C MET A 117 -0.84 -7.06 -6.74
N SER A 118 -1.83 -7.87 -6.38
CA SER A 118 -3.07 -7.37 -5.78
C SER A 118 -2.84 -6.82 -4.37
N LEU A 119 -2.01 -7.48 -3.56
CA LEU A 119 -1.65 -7.00 -2.23
C LEU A 119 -0.90 -5.66 -2.28
N THR A 120 -0.03 -5.48 -3.29
CA THR A 120 0.67 -4.19 -3.51
C THR A 120 -0.31 -3.06 -3.81
N ARG A 121 -1.35 -3.32 -4.63
CA ARG A 121 -2.42 -2.36 -4.93
C ARG A 121 -3.31 -2.08 -3.72
N PHE A 122 -3.60 -3.10 -2.92
CA PHE A 122 -4.32 -2.95 -1.65
C PHE A 122 -3.59 -1.99 -0.69
N ILE A 123 -2.26 -2.15 -0.57
CA ILE A 123 -1.44 -1.25 0.25
C ILE A 123 -1.49 0.21 -0.22
N ASP A 124 -1.63 0.45 -1.53
CA ASP A 124 -1.80 1.81 -2.08
C ASP A 124 -3.09 2.50 -1.64
N GLN A 125 -4.10 1.73 -1.25
CA GLN A 125 -5.40 2.24 -0.81
C GLN A 125 -5.44 2.51 0.71
N LEU A 126 -4.54 1.91 1.49
CA LEU A 126 -4.51 2.04 2.95
C LEU A 126 -4.20 3.46 3.40
N LYS A 127 -4.92 3.95 4.41
CA LYS A 127 -4.82 5.33 4.90
C LYS A 127 -4.84 5.35 6.42
N GLY A 128 -3.65 5.24 7.01
CA GLY A 128 -3.52 5.31 8.46
C GLY A 128 -3.51 3.98 9.17
N ASP A 129 -3.71 2.91 8.41
CA ASP A 129 -3.65 1.53 8.85
C ASP A 129 -2.18 1.09 8.93
N ARG A 130 -1.90 0.11 9.78
CA ARG A 130 -0.59 -0.55 9.83
C ARG A 130 -0.73 -1.93 9.24
N ILE A 131 0.25 -2.34 8.45
CA ILE A 131 0.25 -3.63 7.77
C ILE A 131 1.44 -4.47 8.21
N GLY A 132 1.21 -5.76 8.43
CA GLY A 132 2.22 -6.79 8.59
C GLY A 132 2.01 -7.93 7.58
N LEU A 133 3.03 -8.76 7.43
CA LEU A 133 3.03 -9.90 6.52
C LEU A 133 3.59 -11.13 7.24
N VAL A 134 2.79 -12.17 7.32
CA VAL A 134 3.20 -13.54 7.63
C VAL A 134 3.23 -14.31 6.31
N ILE A 135 4.31 -15.04 6.07
CA ILE A 135 4.36 -16.00 4.97
C ILE A 135 4.35 -17.41 5.55
N PHE A 136 3.68 -18.34 4.87
CA PHE A 136 3.59 -19.70 5.35
C PHE A 136 3.56 -20.74 4.22
N ALA A 137 4.06 -21.93 4.55
CA ALA A 137 3.93 -23.18 3.80
C ALA A 137 3.79 -24.28 4.87
N GLY A 138 4.69 -25.26 4.96
CA GLY A 138 4.70 -26.23 6.06
C GLY A 138 5.16 -25.66 7.42
N LYS A 139 5.54 -24.38 7.45
CA LYS A 139 5.83 -23.56 8.65
C LYS A 139 5.43 -22.11 8.35
N ALA A 140 5.22 -21.30 9.39
CA ALA A 140 4.92 -19.87 9.26
C ALA A 140 6.04 -18.98 9.83
N PHE A 141 6.27 -17.82 9.18
CA PHE A 141 7.25 -16.81 9.60
C PHE A 141 6.69 -15.39 9.43
N ILE A 142 7.05 -14.48 10.34
CA ILE A 142 6.78 -13.05 10.18
C ILE A 142 7.80 -12.47 9.19
N GLN A 143 7.35 -12.17 7.99
CA GLN A 143 8.17 -11.52 6.96
C GLN A 143 8.24 -10.01 7.20
N LEU A 144 7.14 -9.41 7.67
CA LEU A 144 7.04 -7.99 7.97
C LEU A 144 6.30 -7.80 9.30
N PRO A 145 6.99 -7.32 10.35
CA PRO A 145 6.31 -6.84 11.55
C PRO A 145 5.35 -5.70 11.21
N ILE A 146 4.31 -5.52 12.02
CA ILE A 146 3.29 -4.50 11.74
C ILE A 146 3.90 -3.09 11.66
N THR A 147 3.68 -2.40 10.54
CA THR A 147 4.29 -1.09 10.25
C THR A 147 3.36 -0.15 9.51
N SER A 148 3.58 1.15 9.69
CA SER A 148 2.96 2.24 8.90
C SER A 148 3.77 2.59 7.64
N ASP A 149 4.96 2.01 7.46
CA ASP A 149 5.82 2.22 6.29
C ASP A 149 5.39 1.31 5.12
N TYR A 150 4.49 1.83 4.29
CA TYR A 150 4.00 1.14 3.10
C TYR A 150 5.07 0.92 2.04
N ALA A 151 6.11 1.78 1.97
CA ALA A 151 7.19 1.59 1.01
C ALA A 151 8.05 0.38 1.40
N ALA A 152 8.37 0.25 2.68
CA ALA A 152 9.01 -0.95 3.21
C ALA A 152 8.13 -2.19 2.97
N ALA A 153 6.83 -2.11 3.27
CA ALA A 153 5.91 -3.24 3.08
C ALA A 153 5.94 -3.80 1.65
N LYS A 154 5.85 -2.94 0.64
CA LYS A 154 5.94 -3.34 -0.77
C LYS A 154 7.29 -3.97 -1.12
N MET A 155 8.38 -3.46 -0.56
CA MET A 155 9.72 -4.03 -0.75
C MET A 155 9.79 -5.47 -0.21
N PHE A 156 9.26 -5.70 0.99
CA PHE A 156 9.22 -7.04 1.60
C PHE A 156 8.33 -8.01 0.81
N ILE A 157 7.15 -7.57 0.35
CA ILE A 157 6.25 -8.38 -0.48
C ILE A 157 6.93 -8.78 -1.79
N ASN A 158 7.59 -7.85 -2.47
CA ASN A 158 8.25 -8.13 -3.74
C ASN A 158 9.33 -9.21 -3.61
N TYR A 159 10.00 -9.30 -2.46
CA TYR A 159 11.04 -10.31 -2.22
C TYR A 159 10.48 -11.72 -1.96
N VAL A 160 9.21 -11.85 -1.53
CA VAL A 160 8.59 -13.14 -1.18
C VAL A 160 8.64 -14.13 -2.35
N ASN A 161 9.12 -15.34 -2.08
CA ASN A 161 9.15 -16.46 -3.02
C ASN A 161 9.04 -17.81 -2.28
N PRO A 162 8.60 -18.90 -2.94
CA PRO A 162 8.44 -20.21 -2.30
C PRO A 162 9.72 -20.81 -1.73
N SER A 163 10.87 -20.47 -2.28
CA SER A 163 12.18 -20.96 -1.83
C SER A 163 12.61 -20.41 -0.47
N MET A 164 11.89 -19.44 0.10
CA MET A 164 12.13 -18.94 1.45
C MET A 164 11.80 -19.97 2.54
N ILE A 165 10.87 -20.90 2.27
CA ILE A 165 10.45 -21.91 3.23
C ILE A 165 10.77 -23.30 2.68
N ASN A 166 11.80 -23.93 3.26
CA ASN A 166 12.24 -25.26 2.84
C ASN A 166 11.24 -26.36 3.24
N THR A 167 10.48 -26.17 4.31
CA THR A 167 9.47 -27.12 4.77
C THR A 167 8.22 -26.98 3.91
N GLN A 168 8.00 -27.98 3.05
CA GLN A 168 6.84 -28.05 2.16
C GLN A 168 5.59 -28.51 2.91
N GLY A 169 4.43 -28.14 2.38
CA GLY A 169 3.11 -28.32 2.99
C GLY A 169 2.40 -26.98 3.12
N THR A 170 1.27 -27.01 3.81
CA THR A 170 0.45 -25.85 4.14
C THR A 170 0.07 -26.00 5.61
N ASP A 171 0.33 -24.99 6.43
CA ASP A 171 0.04 -24.97 7.86
C ASP A 171 -0.65 -23.63 8.18
N ILE A 172 -1.96 -23.61 7.94
CA ILE A 172 -2.81 -22.44 8.13
C ILE A 172 -2.90 -22.11 9.63
N SER A 173 -2.97 -23.15 10.47
CA SER A 173 -3.02 -23.06 11.93
C SER A 173 -1.83 -22.27 12.48
N ALA A 174 -0.60 -22.63 12.12
CA ALA A 174 0.60 -21.92 12.55
C ALA A 174 0.65 -20.48 12.05
N ALA A 175 0.16 -20.22 10.83
CA ALA A 175 0.09 -18.87 10.27
C ALA A 175 -0.88 -17.98 11.07
N LEU A 176 -2.06 -18.51 11.41
CA LEU A 176 -3.06 -17.83 12.22
C LEU A 176 -2.56 -17.53 13.64
N ASP A 177 -1.90 -18.49 14.29
CA ASP A 177 -1.32 -18.31 15.62
C ASP A 177 -0.22 -17.23 15.61
N LEU A 178 0.68 -17.27 14.63
CA LEU A 178 1.76 -16.31 14.51
C LEU A 178 1.24 -14.90 14.20
N ALA A 179 0.24 -14.79 13.33
CA ALA A 179 -0.44 -13.54 13.01
C ALA A 179 -1.12 -12.95 14.25
N THR A 180 -1.80 -13.78 15.02
CA THR A 180 -2.45 -13.39 16.28
C THR A 180 -1.43 -12.90 17.31
N ALA A 181 -0.33 -13.62 17.49
CA ALA A 181 0.75 -13.23 18.39
C ALA A 181 1.40 -11.90 17.98
N ALA A 182 1.54 -11.64 16.67
CA ALA A 182 2.08 -10.40 16.15
C ALA A 182 1.13 -9.19 16.35
N LEU A 183 -0.19 -9.42 16.36
CA LEU A 183 -1.22 -8.40 16.55
C LEU A 183 -1.50 -8.06 18.02
N ILE A 184 -1.07 -8.89 18.97
CA ILE A 184 -1.32 -8.70 20.41
C ILE A 184 0.00 -8.39 21.15
N PRO A 185 0.23 -7.16 21.62
CA PRO A 185 1.41 -6.83 22.42
C PRO A 185 1.43 -7.59 23.77
N GLN A 186 2.58 -8.14 24.15
CA GLN A 186 2.78 -8.90 25.39
C GLN A 186 2.44 -8.12 26.69
N ASN A 187 2.36 -6.78 26.64
CA ASN A 187 2.13 -5.91 27.80
C ASN A 187 0.64 -5.66 28.14
N GLU A 188 -0.32 -6.17 27.36
CA GLU A 188 -1.76 -5.90 27.56
C GLU A 188 -2.51 -6.93 28.43
N LYS A 189 -1.79 -7.84 29.11
CA LYS A 189 -2.43 -8.88 29.95
C LYS A 189 -3.01 -8.36 31.29
N ASN A 190 -2.73 -7.12 31.71
CA ASN A 190 -2.94 -6.70 33.11
C ASN A 190 -3.95 -5.58 33.40
N ASP A 191 -4.50 -4.85 32.43
CA ASP A 191 -5.39 -3.72 32.75
C ASP A 191 -6.88 -3.97 32.44
N GLY A 192 -7.70 -3.74 33.47
CA GLY A 192 -9.05 -4.24 33.61
C GLY A 192 -10.11 -3.65 32.66
N LYS A 193 -10.93 -4.57 32.14
CA LYS A 193 -12.39 -4.52 31.88
C LYS A 193 -13.07 -3.33 31.16
N ILE A 194 -12.43 -2.20 30.89
CA ILE A 194 -13.10 -1.04 30.24
C ILE A 194 -12.44 -0.65 28.90
N SER A 195 -11.22 -1.11 28.61
CA SER A 195 -10.53 -0.91 27.31
C SER A 195 -10.82 -2.00 26.27
N LYS A 196 -11.47 -3.11 26.66
CA LYS A 196 -11.66 -4.29 25.80
C LYS A 196 -12.51 -3.96 24.56
N LEU A 197 -13.70 -3.38 24.69
CA LEU A 197 -14.63 -3.29 23.56
C LEU A 197 -14.14 -2.40 22.39
N ASN A 198 -13.33 -1.37 22.65
CA ASN A 198 -12.85 -0.42 21.63
C ASN A 198 -11.48 -0.80 21.02
N GLN A 199 -10.75 -1.75 21.61
CA GLN A 199 -9.50 -2.31 21.06
C GLN A 199 -9.71 -3.64 20.30
N LEU A 200 -10.87 -4.29 20.48
CA LEU A 200 -11.24 -5.58 19.91
C LEU A 200 -11.80 -5.51 18.47
N ASN A 201 -11.91 -4.34 17.85
CA ASN A 201 -12.55 -4.21 16.52
C ASN A 201 -11.67 -3.49 15.48
N SER A 202 -10.37 -3.32 15.76
CA SER A 202 -9.43 -2.64 14.88
C SER A 202 -8.27 -3.53 14.45
N LYS A 203 -8.41 -4.86 14.55
CA LYS A 203 -7.38 -5.83 14.21
C LYS A 203 -7.95 -6.86 13.25
N VAL A 204 -7.23 -7.09 12.16
CA VAL A 204 -7.71 -7.89 11.04
C VAL A 204 -6.62 -8.83 10.57
N ILE A 205 -6.99 -10.08 10.33
CA ILE A 205 -6.15 -11.05 9.62
C ILE A 205 -6.76 -11.27 8.24
N ILE A 206 -5.93 -11.21 7.20
CA ILE A 206 -6.33 -11.57 5.83
C ILE A 206 -5.51 -12.79 5.41
N MET A 207 -6.16 -13.94 5.33
CA MET A 207 -5.57 -15.19 4.85
C MET A 207 -5.67 -15.28 3.33
N VAL A 208 -4.59 -15.63 2.64
CA VAL A 208 -4.53 -15.76 1.19
C VAL A 208 -3.91 -17.10 0.85
N SER A 209 -4.70 -18.05 0.36
CA SER A 209 -4.28 -19.44 0.13
C SER A 209 -5.20 -20.13 -0.89
N ASP A 210 -4.78 -21.29 -1.37
CA ASP A 210 -5.62 -22.23 -2.10
C ASP A 210 -6.35 -23.25 -1.18
N GLY A 211 -6.11 -23.19 0.14
CA GLY A 211 -6.85 -23.97 1.13
C GLY A 211 -6.47 -25.46 1.19
N GLU A 212 -5.30 -25.86 0.68
CA GLU A 212 -4.85 -27.25 0.71
C GLU A 212 -4.26 -27.68 2.08
N ASP A 213 -5.03 -27.58 3.18
CA ASP A 213 -4.61 -27.98 4.54
C ASP A 213 -5.66 -28.83 5.29
N HIS A 214 -5.32 -29.28 6.51
CA HIS A 214 -6.12 -30.04 7.45
C HIS A 214 -7.24 -29.18 8.06
N PHE A 215 -8.47 -29.66 7.88
CA PHE A 215 -9.69 -28.91 8.07
C PHE A 215 -10.03 -28.53 9.53
N GLU A 216 -9.77 -29.41 10.50
CA GLU A 216 -10.37 -29.28 11.84
C GLU A 216 -9.65 -28.27 12.74
N GLU A 217 -8.32 -28.17 12.69
CA GLU A 217 -7.55 -27.34 13.62
C GLU A 217 -7.65 -25.83 13.32
N ALA A 218 -7.66 -25.46 12.03
CA ALA A 218 -7.68 -24.07 11.60
C ALA A 218 -8.99 -23.36 11.98
N VAL A 219 -10.14 -24.05 11.89
CA VAL A 219 -11.45 -23.50 12.27
C VAL A 219 -11.52 -23.23 13.77
N ASP A 220 -11.06 -24.18 14.59
CA ASP A 220 -11.04 -24.06 16.05
C ASP A 220 -10.14 -22.91 16.53
N ILE A 221 -8.96 -22.76 15.93
CA ILE A 221 -8.06 -21.63 16.19
C ILE A 221 -8.74 -20.32 15.80
N THR A 222 -9.37 -20.27 14.63
CA THR A 222 -10.04 -19.07 14.13
C THR A 222 -11.18 -18.62 15.06
N GLN A 223 -11.97 -19.55 15.61
CA GLN A 223 -12.98 -19.22 16.63
C GLN A 223 -12.37 -18.61 17.90
N LYS A 224 -11.17 -19.08 18.31
CA LYS A 224 -10.45 -18.49 19.45
C LYS A 224 -9.96 -17.08 19.12
N ILE A 225 -9.44 -16.86 17.92
CA ILE A 225 -8.98 -15.56 17.41
C ILE A 225 -10.12 -14.54 17.39
N ASN A 226 -11.29 -14.93 16.88
CA ASN A 226 -12.48 -14.08 16.87
C ASN A 226 -12.92 -13.68 18.29
N LYS A 227 -12.88 -14.61 19.26
CA LYS A 227 -13.12 -14.29 20.69
C LYS A 227 -12.12 -13.29 21.28
N MET A 228 -10.93 -13.15 20.68
CA MET A 228 -9.93 -12.13 21.02
C MET A 228 -10.13 -10.81 20.28
N GLY A 229 -11.22 -10.63 19.51
CA GLY A 229 -11.51 -9.39 18.78
C GLY A 229 -10.57 -9.17 17.60
N ILE A 230 -10.32 -10.23 16.83
CA ILE A 230 -9.58 -10.14 15.58
C ILE A 230 -10.46 -10.79 14.52
N THR A 231 -10.84 -10.00 13.52
CA THR A 231 -11.63 -10.50 12.39
C THR A 231 -10.72 -11.20 11.40
N VAL A 232 -11.11 -12.38 10.92
CA VAL A 232 -10.33 -13.17 9.94
C VAL A 232 -11.07 -13.23 8.62
N HIS A 233 -10.54 -12.57 7.60
CA HIS A 233 -11.00 -12.69 6.21
C HIS A 233 -10.13 -13.69 5.46
N THR A 234 -10.69 -14.34 4.44
CA THR A 234 -9.99 -15.30 3.60
C THR A 234 -10.16 -14.96 2.12
N ILE A 235 -9.07 -15.06 1.36
CA ILE A 235 -9.05 -14.95 -0.09
C ILE A 235 -8.62 -16.31 -0.63
N GLY A 236 -9.52 -16.95 -1.38
CA GLY A 236 -9.24 -18.19 -2.09
C GLY A 236 -8.63 -17.91 -3.45
N ILE A 237 -7.40 -18.35 -3.68
CA ILE A 237 -6.73 -18.22 -4.99
C ILE A 237 -6.55 -19.59 -5.61
N GLY A 238 -7.23 -19.83 -6.73
CA GLY A 238 -7.03 -21.01 -7.54
C GLY A 238 -8.30 -21.49 -8.24
N SER A 239 -8.14 -22.43 -9.17
CA SER A 239 -9.24 -23.11 -9.84
C SER A 239 -9.70 -24.34 -9.05
N THR A 240 -11.01 -24.50 -8.89
CA THR A 240 -11.60 -25.72 -8.31
C THR A 240 -11.48 -26.94 -9.23
N LYS A 241 -11.29 -26.72 -10.55
CA LYS A 241 -11.05 -27.80 -11.52
C LYS A 241 -9.66 -28.43 -11.35
N GLY A 242 -8.71 -27.62 -10.89
CA GLY A 242 -7.34 -27.99 -10.60
C GLY A 242 -6.37 -27.71 -11.75
N GLU A 243 -5.12 -27.42 -11.39
CA GLU A 243 -4.05 -27.00 -12.30
C GLU A 243 -2.74 -27.72 -11.92
N PRO A 244 -1.91 -28.17 -12.88
CA PRO A 244 -0.60 -28.71 -12.58
C PRO A 244 0.39 -27.62 -12.12
N ILE A 245 1.31 -28.01 -11.25
CA ILE A 245 2.33 -27.10 -10.72
C ILE A 245 3.56 -27.12 -11.63
N PRO A 246 3.95 -26.02 -12.30
CA PRO A 246 5.12 -25.99 -13.17
C PRO A 246 6.42 -26.05 -12.36
N THR A 247 7.41 -26.78 -12.88
CA THR A 247 8.76 -26.89 -12.32
C THR A 247 9.79 -26.82 -13.43
N THR A 248 10.94 -26.21 -13.20
CA THR A 248 12.02 -26.15 -14.20
C THR A 248 12.98 -27.33 -14.01
N ASP A 249 13.27 -28.07 -15.08
CA ASP A 249 14.28 -29.13 -15.03
C ASP A 249 15.71 -28.55 -15.00
N ARG A 250 16.73 -29.43 -14.85
CA ARG A 250 18.15 -29.01 -14.85
C ARG A 250 18.63 -28.42 -16.17
N TYR A 251 17.86 -28.57 -17.25
CA TYR A 251 18.16 -28.12 -18.60
C TYR A 251 17.38 -26.85 -19.00
N GLY A 252 16.55 -26.31 -18.09
CA GLY A 252 15.76 -25.10 -18.32
C GLY A 252 14.38 -25.33 -18.95
N ASN A 253 13.94 -26.56 -19.16
CA ASN A 253 12.61 -26.86 -19.71
C ASN A 253 11.53 -26.83 -18.62
N ILE A 254 10.34 -26.35 -19.00
CA ILE A 254 9.16 -26.42 -18.14
C ILE A 254 8.67 -27.87 -18.10
N THR A 255 8.71 -28.43 -16.89
CA THR A 255 8.13 -29.72 -16.52
C THR A 255 7.05 -29.48 -15.46
N TYR A 256 6.42 -30.53 -14.94
CA TYR A 256 5.46 -30.40 -13.86
C TYR A 256 5.90 -31.19 -12.63
N LYS A 257 5.51 -30.70 -11.45
CA LYS A 257 5.77 -31.37 -10.18
C LYS A 257 5.16 -32.77 -10.20
N LYS A 258 5.94 -33.76 -9.79
CA LYS A 258 5.52 -35.15 -9.69
C LYS A 258 5.47 -35.61 -8.24
N ASP A 259 4.55 -36.51 -7.92
CA ASP A 259 4.51 -37.22 -6.65
C ASP A 259 5.55 -38.36 -6.60
N ASN A 260 5.59 -39.10 -5.49
CA ASN A 260 6.51 -40.22 -5.29
C ASN A 260 6.24 -41.40 -6.25
N GLU A 261 5.06 -41.45 -6.87
CA GLU A 261 4.64 -42.48 -7.81
C GLU A 261 4.92 -42.07 -9.27
N GLY A 262 5.36 -40.82 -9.49
CA GLY A 262 5.70 -40.26 -10.80
C GLY A 262 4.52 -39.63 -11.53
N ASN A 263 3.34 -39.51 -10.89
CA ASN A 263 2.17 -38.85 -11.44
C ASN A 263 2.28 -37.33 -11.29
N THR A 264 1.64 -36.58 -12.17
CA THR A 264 1.64 -35.12 -12.11
C THR A 264 0.74 -34.63 -10.98
N VAL A 265 1.28 -33.78 -10.09
CA VAL A 265 0.54 -33.19 -8.98
C VAL A 265 -0.39 -32.09 -9.52
N ILE A 266 -1.69 -32.24 -9.25
CA ILE A 266 -2.74 -31.27 -9.61
C ILE A 266 -3.25 -30.62 -8.33
N THR A 267 -3.02 -29.31 -8.19
CA THR A 267 -3.54 -28.51 -7.06
C THR A 267 -4.92 -27.98 -7.37
N ARG A 268 -5.82 -27.96 -6.37
CA ARG A 268 -7.20 -27.47 -6.45
C ARG A 268 -7.49 -26.52 -5.30
N LEU A 269 -8.21 -25.44 -5.62
CA LEU A 269 -8.76 -24.58 -4.59
C LEU A 269 -9.79 -25.34 -3.75
N ASN A 270 -9.58 -25.39 -2.44
CA ASN A 270 -10.58 -25.83 -1.47
C ASN A 270 -11.32 -24.61 -0.92
N GLU A 271 -12.47 -24.29 -1.50
CA GLU A 271 -13.25 -23.13 -1.06
C GLU A 271 -13.90 -23.35 0.31
N GLN A 272 -14.32 -24.58 0.60
CA GLN A 272 -15.11 -24.90 1.78
C GLN A 272 -14.34 -24.56 3.06
N ILE A 273 -13.08 -24.98 3.15
CA ILE A 273 -12.24 -24.69 4.33
C ILE A 273 -12.02 -23.18 4.53
N LEU A 274 -11.82 -22.43 3.45
CA LEU A 274 -11.60 -20.97 3.52
C LEU A 274 -12.89 -20.23 3.89
N GLN A 275 -14.04 -20.72 3.44
CA GLN A 275 -15.35 -20.22 3.85
C GLN A 275 -15.61 -20.49 5.33
N ASP A 276 -15.29 -21.70 5.81
CA ASP A 276 -15.47 -22.09 7.20
C ASP A 276 -14.55 -21.30 8.15
N ILE A 277 -13.30 -21.04 7.74
CA ILE A 277 -12.37 -20.14 8.44
C ILE A 277 -12.94 -18.71 8.49
N ALA A 278 -13.36 -18.14 7.36
CA ALA A 278 -13.93 -16.79 7.36
C ALA A 278 -15.18 -16.68 8.25
N TYR A 279 -16.06 -17.69 8.18
CA TYR A 279 -17.27 -17.74 9.00
C TYR A 279 -16.93 -17.82 10.50
N ALA A 280 -16.01 -18.70 10.89
CA ALA A 280 -15.52 -18.79 12.27
C ALA A 280 -14.88 -17.47 12.75
N GLY A 281 -14.23 -16.75 11.84
CA GLY A 281 -13.54 -15.48 12.05
C GLY A 281 -14.43 -14.24 12.05
N ALA A 282 -15.74 -14.40 11.84
CA ALA A 282 -16.69 -13.32 11.57
C ALA A 282 -16.23 -12.36 10.44
N GLY A 283 -15.49 -12.89 9.48
CA GLY A 283 -14.99 -12.16 8.32
C GLY A 283 -15.66 -12.60 7.01
N LEU A 284 -15.06 -12.16 5.91
CA LEU A 284 -15.54 -12.36 4.56
C LEU A 284 -14.63 -13.35 3.83
N TYR A 285 -15.24 -14.32 3.15
CA TYR A 285 -14.57 -15.12 2.13
C TYR A 285 -14.71 -14.45 0.76
N VAL A 286 -13.61 -14.33 0.03
CA VAL A 286 -13.61 -13.84 -1.35
C VAL A 286 -12.90 -14.85 -2.25
N HIS A 287 -13.60 -15.34 -3.27
CA HIS A 287 -12.99 -16.12 -4.34
C HIS A 287 -12.29 -15.16 -5.30
N ALA A 288 -10.98 -15.35 -5.50
CA ALA A 288 -10.21 -14.56 -6.45
C ALA A 288 -10.72 -14.80 -7.88
N SER A 289 -10.67 -13.78 -8.73
CA SER A 289 -11.01 -13.91 -10.14
C SER A 289 -9.93 -13.28 -11.02
N ASN A 290 -9.90 -13.63 -12.30
CA ASN A 290 -8.94 -13.05 -13.24
C ASN A 290 -9.04 -11.51 -13.36
N ALA A 291 -10.17 -10.92 -12.98
CA ALA A 291 -10.38 -9.47 -12.98
C ALA A 291 -9.89 -8.81 -11.68
N SER A 292 -10.06 -9.47 -10.53
CA SER A 292 -9.68 -8.96 -9.21
C SER A 292 -9.48 -10.13 -8.23
N ILE A 293 -8.37 -10.12 -7.50
CA ILE A 293 -8.09 -11.13 -6.45
C ILE A 293 -9.00 -10.92 -5.22
N GLY A 294 -9.60 -9.73 -5.05
CA GLY A 294 -10.65 -9.51 -4.04
C GLY A 294 -10.21 -8.75 -2.79
N PHE A 295 -8.96 -8.26 -2.75
CA PHE A 295 -8.50 -7.38 -1.69
C PHE A 295 -9.30 -6.07 -1.61
N GLU A 296 -9.83 -5.58 -2.72
CA GLU A 296 -10.66 -4.38 -2.77
C GLU A 296 -11.96 -4.56 -1.96
N THR A 297 -12.62 -5.73 -2.09
CA THR A 297 -13.83 -6.05 -1.32
C THR A 297 -13.55 -6.10 0.18
N ILE A 298 -12.38 -6.61 0.56
CA ILE A 298 -11.94 -6.63 1.97
C ILE A 298 -11.60 -5.22 2.45
N ALA A 299 -11.00 -4.37 1.60
CA ALA A 299 -10.71 -2.97 1.93
C ALA A 299 -11.99 -2.20 2.29
N ASP A 300 -13.05 -2.40 1.50
CA ASP A 300 -14.36 -1.79 1.75
C ASP A 300 -14.97 -2.23 3.10
N GLU A 301 -14.71 -3.47 3.52
CA GLU A 301 -15.15 -3.98 4.82
C GLU A 301 -14.30 -3.44 5.98
N ILE A 302 -12.98 -3.31 5.77
CA ILE A 302 -12.05 -2.70 6.73
C ILE A 302 -12.37 -1.23 6.97
N ASP A 303 -12.81 -0.50 5.94
CA ASP A 303 -13.19 0.91 6.09
C ASP A 303 -14.47 1.11 6.93
N LYS A 304 -15.32 0.09 7.05
CA LYS A 304 -16.49 0.09 7.94
C LYS A 304 -16.13 -0.22 9.39
N MET A 305 -14.96 -0.82 9.65
CA MET A 305 -14.52 -1.16 11.00
C MET A 305 -14.11 0.05 11.83
N TYR A 306 -14.16 -0.11 13.16
CA TYR A 306 -13.80 0.93 14.11
C TYR A 306 -12.27 1.14 14.10
N LYS A 307 -11.82 2.30 13.62
CA LYS A 307 -10.39 2.65 13.57
C LYS A 307 -9.89 3.12 14.95
N SER A 308 -8.90 2.44 15.52
CA SER A 308 -8.37 2.74 16.86
C SER A 308 -7.33 3.87 16.84
N ASP A 309 -7.22 4.61 17.94
CA ASP A 309 -6.20 5.67 18.10
C ASP A 309 -4.80 5.02 18.19
N LEU A 310 -4.06 4.98 17.07
CA LEU A 310 -2.69 4.48 17.00
C LEU A 310 -1.70 5.54 17.47
N ASN A 311 -0.79 5.15 18.37
CA ASN A 311 0.30 5.99 18.85
C ASN A 311 1.48 5.89 17.88
N GLU A 312 1.76 6.94 17.11
CA GLU A 312 2.97 7.05 16.30
C GLU A 312 3.94 8.10 16.86
N VAL A 313 5.21 7.90 16.53
CA VAL A 313 6.44 8.41 17.16
C VAL A 313 6.39 9.88 17.58
N THR A 314 6.74 10.11 18.85
CA THR A 314 6.82 11.42 19.48
C THR A 314 8.00 12.24 18.97
N PHE A 315 7.74 13.34 18.29
CA PHE A 315 8.73 14.39 18.06
C PHE A 315 8.70 15.38 19.23
N SER A 316 9.85 15.58 19.89
CA SER A 316 10.00 16.60 20.93
C SER A 316 10.16 17.97 20.27
N LYS A 317 9.08 18.77 20.26
CA LYS A 317 9.15 20.17 19.83
C LYS A 317 9.61 21.02 21.02
N TYR A 318 10.80 21.60 20.90
CA TYR A 318 11.35 22.57 21.84
C TYR A 318 10.99 23.99 21.37
N GLU A 319 10.47 24.83 22.28
CA GLU A 319 10.20 26.24 21.97
C GLU A 319 11.37 27.10 22.43
N SER A 320 11.88 27.95 21.54
CA SER A 320 12.91 28.94 21.84
C SER A 320 12.37 30.04 22.75
N ARG A 321 13.09 30.37 23.82
CA ARG A 321 12.74 31.38 24.83
C ARG A 321 13.81 32.46 25.01
N TYR A 322 14.67 32.68 24.01
CA TYR A 322 15.71 33.73 24.03
C TYR A 322 15.17 35.16 24.23
N GLN A 323 13.88 35.40 23.95
CA GLN A 323 13.26 36.71 24.07
C GLN A 323 13.28 37.24 25.52
N VAL A 324 13.16 36.35 26.51
CA VAL A 324 13.16 36.72 27.94
C VAL A 324 14.50 37.31 28.39
N PRO A 325 15.65 36.59 28.25
CA PRO A 325 16.95 37.16 28.60
C PRO A 325 17.31 38.37 27.72
N LEU A 326 16.91 38.38 26.45
CA LEU A 326 17.15 39.53 25.56
C LEU A 326 16.43 40.79 26.05
N LEU A 327 15.15 40.69 26.41
CA LEU A 327 14.35 41.83 26.88
C LEU A 327 14.88 42.35 28.23
N LEU A 328 15.24 41.44 29.15
CA LEU A 328 15.91 41.83 30.40
C LEU A 328 17.24 42.53 30.13
N GLY A 329 18.05 42.03 29.18
CA GLY A 329 19.31 42.67 28.81
C GLY A 329 19.13 44.08 28.25
N ILE A 330 18.14 44.28 27.38
CA ILE A 330 17.78 45.61 26.85
C ILE A 330 17.29 46.53 27.97
N LEU A 331 16.45 46.04 28.89
CA LEU A 331 15.98 46.82 30.04
C LEU A 331 17.14 47.32 30.91
N PHE A 332 18.06 46.43 31.28
CA PHE A 332 19.25 46.81 32.05
C PHE A 332 20.19 47.75 31.27
N LEU A 333 20.27 47.61 29.95
CA LEU A 333 21.03 48.54 29.10
C LEU A 333 20.42 49.94 29.11
N VAL A 334 19.09 50.05 29.06
CA VAL A 334 18.41 51.35 29.18
C VAL A 334 18.66 51.95 30.57
N ILE A 335 18.57 51.16 31.64
CA ILE A 335 18.90 51.62 33.00
C ILE A 335 20.35 52.11 33.06
N TYR A 336 21.30 51.38 32.45
CA TYR A 336 22.70 51.78 32.37
C TYR A 336 22.89 53.15 31.69
N LEU A 337 22.20 53.39 30.56
CA LEU A 337 22.26 54.65 29.81
C LEU A 337 21.65 55.84 30.59
N LEU A 338 20.63 55.59 31.42
CA LEU A 338 19.97 56.63 32.21
C LEU A 338 20.74 57.01 33.48
N LEU A 339 21.63 56.14 33.96
CA LEU A 339 22.46 56.46 35.12
C LEU A 339 23.56 57.45 34.72
N PHE A 340 23.87 58.41 35.59
CA PHE A 340 25.00 59.33 35.44
C PHE A 340 26.18 58.94 36.36
N ASP A 341 27.41 59.29 35.96
CA ASP A 341 28.65 58.96 36.70
C ASP A 341 28.92 59.88 37.90
N VAL A 342 28.09 60.89 38.09
CA VAL A 342 28.30 61.94 39.08
C VAL A 342 27.56 61.67 40.40
N LYS A 343 28.09 62.19 41.52
CA LYS A 343 27.36 62.33 42.77
C LYS A 343 26.14 63.19 42.46
N SER A 344 24.99 62.54 42.47
CA SER A 344 23.82 63.12 41.88
C SER A 344 23.20 64.16 42.83
N THR A 345 22.89 65.35 42.30
CA THR A 345 21.85 66.24 42.85
C THR A 345 20.45 65.70 42.52
N TRP A 346 20.34 64.45 42.03
CA TRP A 346 19.14 63.81 41.49
C TRP A 346 18.13 63.42 42.58
N THR A 347 18.55 63.38 43.86
CA THR A 347 17.62 63.34 45.01
C THR A 347 16.79 64.62 45.12
N SER A 348 17.32 65.78 44.67
CA SER A 348 16.55 67.03 44.57
C SER A 348 15.64 67.06 43.33
N PHE A 349 16.05 66.41 42.24
CA PHE A 349 15.23 66.25 41.04
C PHE A 349 14.00 65.40 41.33
N PHE A 350 14.12 64.23 41.97
CA PHE A 350 12.97 63.41 42.36
C PHE A 350 12.11 64.04 43.48
N LYS A 351 12.69 64.80 44.41
CA LYS A 351 11.90 65.59 45.39
C LYS A 351 11.09 66.72 44.73
N LYS A 352 11.60 67.36 43.66
CA LYS A 352 10.84 68.34 42.85
C LYS A 352 9.86 67.68 41.87
N LEU A 353 10.17 66.48 41.37
CA LEU A 353 9.29 65.73 40.47
C LEU A 353 8.09 65.12 41.21
N GLN A 354 8.22 64.87 42.52
CA GLN A 354 7.14 64.38 43.39
C GLN A 354 5.96 65.35 43.55
N THR A 355 6.14 66.66 43.38
CA THR A 355 5.10 67.64 43.73
C THR A 355 4.40 68.33 42.56
N SER A 356 4.86 68.24 41.31
CA SER A 356 4.09 68.81 40.17
C SER A 356 3.94 67.93 38.92
N PHE A 357 4.79 66.91 38.72
CA PHE A 357 4.75 66.12 37.47
C PHE A 357 3.95 64.80 37.61
N LEU A 358 3.89 64.23 38.81
CA LEU A 358 3.25 62.94 39.09
C LEU A 358 1.72 62.95 39.09
N ILE A 359 1.05 64.11 39.02
CA ILE A 359 -0.43 64.20 38.99
C ILE A 359 -0.96 64.41 37.56
N LYS A 360 -0.18 64.99 36.64
CA LYS A 360 -0.63 65.22 35.24
C LYS A 360 -0.30 64.07 34.27
N ASN A 361 0.74 63.29 34.54
CA ASN A 361 1.22 62.22 33.64
C ASN A 361 1.00 60.80 34.19
N LYS A 362 -0.03 60.59 35.04
CA LYS A 362 -0.45 59.22 35.42
C LYS A 362 -0.85 58.40 34.19
N THR A 363 -1.39 59.03 33.15
CA THR A 363 -1.73 58.38 31.88
C THR A 363 -0.49 57.92 31.11
N ALA A 364 0.55 58.75 31.02
CA ALA A 364 1.77 58.43 30.27
C ALA A 364 2.63 57.35 30.95
N MET A 365 2.73 57.36 32.28
CA MET A 365 3.49 56.35 33.02
C MET A 365 2.72 55.02 33.10
N LEU A 366 1.38 55.05 33.21
CA LEU A 366 0.54 53.86 33.12
C LEU A 366 0.55 53.28 31.69
N LEU A 367 0.59 54.11 30.63
CA LEU A 367 0.75 53.64 29.24
C LEU A 367 2.10 52.96 28.99
N LEU A 368 3.18 53.42 29.64
CA LEU A 368 4.52 52.85 29.47
C LEU A 368 4.73 51.57 30.33
N LEU A 369 3.96 51.43 31.42
CA LEU A 369 3.91 50.21 32.24
C LEU A 369 2.86 49.18 31.76
N LEU A 370 1.86 49.60 30.97
CA LEU A 370 0.85 48.73 30.32
C LEU A 370 1.33 48.09 29.00
N LEU A 371 2.50 48.48 28.50
CA LEU A 371 3.19 47.82 27.39
C LEU A 371 4.20 46.81 27.97
N PRO A 372 3.75 45.73 28.64
CA PRO A 372 3.45 44.53 27.88
C PRO A 372 2.35 43.65 28.52
N LEU A 373 1.07 43.94 28.27
CA LEU A 373 0.08 42.86 28.10
C LEU A 373 0.05 42.46 26.61
N GLY A 374 1.14 41.84 26.17
CA GLY A 374 1.30 41.29 24.82
C GLY A 374 1.43 39.77 24.82
N THR A 375 0.98 39.06 25.86
CA THR A 375 1.03 37.59 25.89
C THR A 375 -0.02 36.90 25.02
N ILE A 376 -0.76 37.65 24.19
CA ILE A 376 -1.59 37.12 23.11
C ILE A 376 -0.86 37.19 21.74
N GLN A 377 0.26 37.91 21.62
CA GLN A 377 0.87 38.18 20.30
C GLN A 377 1.97 37.20 19.85
N ALA A 378 2.57 36.41 20.74
CA ALA A 378 3.68 35.53 20.35
C ALA A 378 3.26 34.50 19.28
N GLN A 379 2.08 33.88 19.42
CA GLN A 379 1.53 32.98 18.40
C GLN A 379 1.25 33.73 17.09
N THR A 380 0.66 34.93 17.15
CA THR A 380 0.34 35.70 15.94
C THR A 380 1.57 36.22 15.20
N ILE A 381 2.67 36.54 15.90
CA ILE A 381 3.91 37.02 15.27
C ILE A 381 4.59 35.88 14.51
N ASP A 382 4.66 34.69 15.09
CA ASP A 382 5.26 33.52 14.44
C ASP A 382 4.42 33.06 13.24
N GLU A 383 3.09 33.11 13.34
CA GLU A 383 2.19 32.80 12.21
C GLU A 383 2.29 33.84 11.09
N ILE A 384 2.35 35.14 11.41
CA ILE A 384 2.56 36.20 10.42
C ILE A 384 3.96 36.09 9.78
N ALA A 385 4.99 35.77 10.58
CA ALA A 385 6.34 35.56 10.09
C ALA A 385 6.40 34.34 9.15
N ALA A 386 5.75 33.23 9.52
CA ALA A 386 5.63 32.05 8.67
C ALA A 386 4.89 32.38 7.37
N LEU A 387 3.77 33.11 7.43
CA LEU A 387 3.04 33.52 6.22
C LEU A 387 3.88 34.44 5.31
N ARG A 388 4.64 35.39 5.88
CA ARG A 388 5.56 36.25 5.12
C ARG A 388 6.68 35.42 4.49
N GLN A 389 7.25 34.48 5.22
CA GLN A 389 8.29 33.61 4.70
C GLN A 389 7.76 32.70 3.60
N GLY A 390 6.57 32.12 3.77
CA GLY A 390 5.88 31.34 2.73
C GLY A 390 5.65 32.15 1.46
N ASN A 391 5.21 33.41 1.58
CA ASN A 391 5.07 34.32 0.44
C ASN A 391 6.39 34.58 -0.29
N ARG A 392 7.49 34.77 0.45
CA ARG A 392 8.82 34.95 -0.13
C ARG A 392 9.29 33.70 -0.87
N ASP A 393 9.18 32.54 -0.22
CA ASP A 393 9.58 31.25 -0.80
C ASP A 393 8.75 30.96 -2.07
N TYR A 394 7.43 31.24 -2.06
CA TYR A 394 6.55 31.10 -3.22
C TYR A 394 6.91 32.04 -4.37
N GLU A 395 7.13 33.33 -4.09
CA GLU A 395 7.52 34.31 -5.11
C GLU A 395 8.88 33.97 -5.73
N GLN A 396 9.82 33.48 -4.92
CA GLN A 396 11.11 32.97 -5.40
C GLN A 396 10.94 31.71 -6.27
N ALA A 397 10.05 30.79 -5.87
CA ALA A 397 9.73 29.59 -6.65
C ALA A 397 9.17 29.94 -8.03
N GLU A 398 8.20 30.85 -8.12
CA GLU A 398 7.62 31.27 -9.41
C GLU A 398 8.65 31.97 -10.31
N LYS A 399 9.54 32.80 -9.74
CA LYS A 399 10.62 33.43 -10.51
C LYS A 399 11.55 32.38 -11.12
N ILE A 400 12.04 31.45 -10.31
CA ILE A 400 12.95 30.39 -10.77
C ILE A 400 12.26 29.47 -11.77
N ARG A 401 10.98 29.13 -11.54
CA ARG A 401 10.19 28.33 -12.46
C ARG A 401 10.05 29.02 -13.82
N LYS A 402 9.74 30.32 -13.84
CA LYS A 402 9.62 31.10 -15.07
C LYS A 402 10.94 31.11 -15.85
N GLU A 403 12.06 31.36 -15.17
CA GLU A 403 13.40 31.28 -15.77
C GLU A 403 13.70 29.87 -16.33
N GLY A 404 13.32 28.81 -15.60
CA GLY A 404 13.48 27.43 -16.05
C GLY A 404 12.68 27.13 -17.31
N MET A 405 11.40 27.55 -17.36
CA MET A 405 10.55 27.39 -18.55
C MET A 405 11.07 28.19 -19.75
N GLU A 406 11.60 29.39 -19.53
CA GLU A 406 12.17 30.20 -20.60
C GLU A 406 13.42 29.54 -21.21
N LEU A 407 14.26 28.90 -20.39
CA LEU A 407 15.40 28.13 -20.87
C LEU A 407 14.96 26.90 -21.68
N LEU A 408 13.96 26.16 -21.20
CA LEU A 408 13.41 25.03 -21.94
C LEU A 408 12.87 25.45 -23.32
N ASN A 409 12.19 26.61 -23.38
CA ASN A 409 11.67 27.14 -24.65
C ASN A 409 12.78 27.58 -25.63
N LYS A 410 13.95 28.00 -25.14
CA LYS A 410 15.10 28.37 -26.00
C LYS A 410 15.75 27.15 -26.65
N GLY A 411 15.54 25.95 -26.12
CA GLY A 411 16.09 24.70 -26.65
C GLY A 411 17.61 24.57 -26.48
N GLY A 412 18.14 23.39 -26.83
CA GLY A 412 19.56 23.06 -26.69
C GLY A 412 19.90 22.35 -25.37
N GLU A 413 20.85 21.41 -25.42
CA GLU A 413 21.14 20.47 -24.32
C GLU A 413 21.50 21.17 -22.99
N VAL A 414 22.32 22.23 -23.05
CA VAL A 414 22.71 23.01 -21.86
C VAL A 414 21.52 23.73 -21.25
N ASN A 415 20.67 24.34 -22.07
CA ASN A 415 19.47 25.03 -21.62
C ASN A 415 18.43 24.05 -21.08
N GLU A 416 18.34 22.85 -21.66
CA GLU A 416 17.46 21.79 -21.18
C GLU A 416 17.87 21.33 -19.79
N ARG A 417 19.16 21.05 -19.58
CA ARG A 417 19.70 20.66 -18.28
C ARG A 417 19.49 21.74 -17.22
N LEU A 418 19.85 22.99 -17.54
CA LEU A 418 19.70 24.12 -16.61
C LEU A 418 18.22 24.45 -16.32
N GLY A 419 17.36 24.32 -17.34
CA GLY A 419 15.92 24.46 -17.21
C GLY A 419 15.33 23.44 -16.24
N LYS A 420 15.65 22.15 -16.43
CA LYS A 420 15.22 21.07 -15.51
C LYS A 420 15.73 21.27 -14.08
N GLU A 421 16.98 21.70 -13.91
CA GLU A 421 17.55 22.00 -12.58
C GLU A 421 16.78 23.14 -11.88
N LYS A 422 16.48 24.23 -12.60
CA LYS A 422 15.66 25.34 -12.08
C LYS A 422 14.26 24.87 -11.70
N LEU A 423 13.62 24.03 -12.50
CA LEU A 423 12.31 23.46 -12.16
C LEU A 423 12.37 22.61 -10.89
N LYS A 424 13.41 21.80 -10.71
CA LYS A 424 13.63 21.03 -9.47
C LYS A 424 13.79 21.95 -8.25
N LYS A 425 14.57 23.03 -8.39
CA LYS A 425 14.74 24.03 -7.32
C LYS A 425 13.44 24.77 -7.00
N ALA A 426 12.64 25.10 -8.01
CA ALA A 426 11.32 25.68 -7.81
C ALA A 426 10.38 24.72 -7.05
N ALA A 427 10.37 23.44 -7.39
CA ALA A 427 9.60 22.40 -6.69
C ALA A 427 9.94 22.34 -5.18
N GLN A 428 11.23 22.36 -4.83
CA GLN A 428 11.68 22.41 -3.44
C GLN A 428 11.20 23.67 -2.70
N LEU A 429 11.23 24.83 -3.37
CA LEU A 429 10.74 26.07 -2.78
C LEU A 429 9.22 26.08 -2.60
N TYR A 430 8.43 25.45 -3.49
CA TYR A 430 7.00 25.28 -3.28
C TYR A 430 6.70 24.40 -2.05
N GLN A 431 7.47 23.34 -1.83
CA GLN A 431 7.35 22.50 -0.62
C GLN A 431 7.66 23.30 0.65
N LYS A 432 8.71 24.13 0.60
CA LYS A 432 9.08 25.01 1.72
C LYS A 432 8.00 26.07 1.99
N ALA A 433 7.44 26.66 0.94
CA ALA A 433 6.33 27.60 1.03
C ALA A 433 5.10 26.94 1.65
N GLU A 434 4.75 25.73 1.22
CA GLU A 434 3.66 24.92 1.81
C GLU A 434 3.86 24.73 3.32
N ALA A 435 5.04 24.27 3.74
CA ALA A 435 5.34 24.06 5.16
C ALA A 435 5.18 25.35 5.99
N ASN A 436 5.54 26.50 5.41
CA ASN A 436 5.37 27.80 6.06
C ASN A 436 3.91 28.27 6.08
N TYR A 437 3.14 28.03 5.02
CA TYR A 437 1.71 28.35 5.02
C TYR A 437 0.90 27.48 5.99
N ARG A 438 1.23 26.19 6.11
CA ARG A 438 0.58 25.27 7.07
C ARG A 438 0.78 25.68 8.53
N LYS A 439 1.82 26.45 8.83
CA LYS A 439 2.09 26.99 10.18
C LYS A 439 1.20 28.18 10.55
N SER A 440 0.39 28.72 9.63
CA SER A 440 -0.40 29.94 9.85
C SER A 440 -1.91 29.64 9.87
N THR A 441 -2.60 29.88 10.99
CA THR A 441 -4.06 29.66 11.13
C THR A 441 -4.93 30.95 11.10
N LEU A 442 -4.31 32.12 10.91
CA LEU A 442 -4.96 33.43 11.10
C LEU A 442 -5.98 33.83 10.03
N THR A 443 -7.16 34.32 10.38
CA THR A 443 -8.14 34.93 9.45
C THR A 443 -7.86 36.42 9.17
N THR A 444 -6.76 36.74 8.49
CA THR A 444 -6.43 38.13 8.05
C THR A 444 -6.60 38.33 6.54
N PRO A 445 -6.74 39.56 6.01
CA PRO A 445 -6.68 39.78 4.55
C PRO A 445 -5.39 39.28 3.90
N GLN A 446 -4.26 39.32 4.63
CA GLN A 446 -2.99 38.72 4.21
C GLN A 446 -3.06 37.18 4.13
N HIS A 447 -3.92 36.56 4.95
CA HIS A 447 -4.19 35.13 4.92
C HIS A 447 -4.87 34.71 3.62
N THR A 448 -5.77 35.51 3.06
CA THR A 448 -6.38 35.20 1.76
C THR A 448 -5.33 35.07 0.65
N LYS A 449 -4.35 35.98 0.60
CA LYS A 449 -3.21 35.88 -0.35
C LYS A 449 -2.37 34.62 -0.06
N GLY A 450 -2.09 34.34 1.21
CA GLY A 450 -1.33 33.16 1.63
C GLY A 450 -2.00 31.84 1.25
N LEU A 451 -3.28 31.69 1.54
CA LEU A 451 -4.08 30.52 1.16
C LEU A 451 -4.18 30.37 -0.36
N TYR A 452 -4.35 31.46 -1.11
CA TYR A 452 -4.34 31.42 -2.57
C TYR A 452 -3.00 30.92 -3.11
N ASN A 453 -1.89 31.41 -2.56
CA ASN A 453 -0.55 30.94 -2.92
C ASN A 453 -0.29 29.49 -2.47
N LEU A 454 -0.84 29.06 -1.34
CA LEU A 454 -0.82 27.66 -0.92
C LEU A 454 -1.56 26.77 -1.92
N GLY A 455 -2.74 27.17 -2.39
CA GLY A 455 -3.47 26.44 -3.43
C GLY A 455 -2.67 26.34 -4.73
N ASN A 456 -2.01 27.41 -5.14
CA ASN A 456 -1.11 27.37 -6.30
C ASN A 456 0.10 26.46 -6.04
N SER A 457 0.63 26.45 -4.81
CA SER A 457 1.75 25.57 -4.43
C SER A 457 1.33 24.09 -4.47
N PHE A 458 0.11 23.75 -4.07
CA PHE A 458 -0.45 22.41 -4.24
C PHE A 458 -0.58 22.04 -5.71
N TYR A 459 -1.16 22.92 -6.53
CA TYR A 459 -1.28 22.70 -7.97
C TYR A 459 0.08 22.47 -8.65
N ARG A 460 1.11 23.22 -8.25
CA ARG A 460 2.49 23.07 -8.78
C ARG A 460 3.18 21.79 -8.32
N GLN A 461 2.74 21.21 -7.20
CA GLN A 461 3.21 19.93 -6.67
C GLN A 461 2.34 18.75 -7.15
N GLU A 462 1.44 18.97 -8.12
CA GLU A 462 0.53 17.96 -8.66
C GLU A 462 -0.48 17.40 -7.63
N LYS A 463 -0.62 18.08 -6.49
CA LYS A 463 -1.62 17.82 -5.43
C LYS A 463 -2.94 18.49 -5.81
N TYR A 464 -3.56 18.00 -6.89
CA TYR A 464 -4.68 18.67 -7.54
C TYR A 464 -5.96 18.66 -6.70
N GLU A 465 -6.20 17.62 -5.90
CA GLU A 465 -7.37 17.53 -5.03
C GLU A 465 -7.29 18.53 -3.86
N GLU A 466 -6.12 18.69 -3.25
CA GLU A 466 -5.90 19.66 -2.19
C GLU A 466 -5.98 21.09 -2.72
N ALA A 467 -5.45 21.32 -3.93
CA ALA A 467 -5.58 22.59 -4.63
C ALA A 467 -7.06 22.92 -4.89
N GLU A 468 -7.83 21.98 -5.42
CA GLU A 468 -9.27 22.11 -5.67
C GLU A 468 -10.04 22.49 -4.41
N LYS A 469 -9.91 21.70 -3.34
CA LYS A 469 -10.60 21.95 -2.06
C LYS A 469 -10.27 23.33 -1.51
N LEU A 470 -9.00 23.72 -1.56
CA LEU A 470 -8.56 25.01 -1.03
C LEU A 470 -9.08 26.18 -1.88
N PHE A 471 -9.07 26.05 -3.22
CA PHE A 471 -9.63 27.07 -4.10
C PHE A 471 -11.16 27.18 -3.96
N GLN A 472 -11.86 26.06 -3.75
CA GLN A 472 -13.28 26.08 -3.45
C GLN A 472 -13.56 26.84 -2.15
N GLN A 473 -12.87 26.49 -1.07
CA GLN A 473 -12.99 27.19 0.22
C GLN A 473 -12.68 28.69 0.10
N LEU A 474 -11.63 29.05 -0.64
CA LEU A 474 -11.28 30.44 -0.92
C LEU A 474 -12.41 31.16 -1.67
N ALA A 475 -12.97 30.54 -2.71
CA ALA A 475 -14.05 31.15 -3.49
C ALA A 475 -15.32 31.36 -2.65
N GLU A 476 -15.64 30.43 -1.75
CA GLU A 476 -16.78 30.51 -0.84
C GLU A 476 -16.60 31.58 0.25
N ASN A 477 -15.37 31.73 0.77
CA ASN A 477 -15.06 32.67 1.85
C ASN A 477 -14.76 34.10 1.38
N THR A 478 -14.46 34.31 0.09
CA THR A 478 -14.12 35.63 -0.48
C THR A 478 -15.28 36.28 -1.24
N LYS A 479 -16.50 36.20 -0.71
CA LYS A 479 -17.70 36.75 -1.39
C LYS A 479 -17.58 38.23 -1.75
N ASN A 480 -16.88 39.02 -0.93
CA ASN A 480 -16.72 40.46 -1.10
C ASN A 480 -15.51 40.84 -2.00
N ASP A 481 -14.54 39.95 -2.19
CA ASP A 481 -13.42 40.16 -3.12
C ASP A 481 -13.67 39.42 -4.44
N LYS A 482 -14.38 40.09 -5.34
CA LYS A 482 -14.73 39.55 -6.67
C LYS A 482 -13.49 39.08 -7.45
N LYS A 483 -12.35 39.76 -7.31
CA LYS A 483 -11.13 39.47 -8.08
C LYS A 483 -10.47 38.18 -7.60
N THR A 484 -10.37 37.98 -6.28
CA THR A 484 -9.83 36.73 -5.73
C THR A 484 -10.81 35.59 -5.95
N ARG A 485 -12.11 35.82 -5.77
CA ARG A 485 -13.14 34.79 -6.01
C ARG A 485 -13.14 34.28 -7.45
N ALA A 486 -13.06 35.17 -8.44
CA ALA A 486 -12.97 34.77 -9.85
C ALA A 486 -11.71 33.94 -10.13
N ARG A 487 -10.55 34.36 -9.61
CA ARG A 487 -9.27 33.65 -9.77
C ARG A 487 -9.25 32.29 -9.08
N SER A 488 -9.87 32.17 -7.90
CA SER A 488 -10.01 30.89 -7.21
C SER A 488 -10.86 29.91 -8.03
N TYR A 489 -12.00 30.33 -8.59
CA TYR A 489 -12.78 29.47 -9.49
C TYR A 489 -12.02 29.10 -10.78
N HIS A 490 -11.23 30.01 -11.35
CA HIS A 490 -10.37 29.70 -12.49
C HIS A 490 -9.35 28.61 -12.14
N ASN A 491 -8.62 28.78 -11.03
CA ASN A 491 -7.62 27.80 -10.61
C ASN A 491 -8.22 26.47 -10.14
N MET A 492 -9.41 26.50 -9.53
CA MET A 492 -10.20 25.29 -9.26
C MET A 492 -10.52 24.55 -10.56
N GLY A 493 -10.95 25.27 -11.60
CA GLY A 493 -11.16 24.68 -12.93
C GLY A 493 -9.89 24.07 -13.51
N ASN A 494 -8.73 24.74 -13.35
CA ASN A 494 -7.44 24.19 -13.78
C ASN A 494 -7.06 22.91 -13.01
N ALA A 495 -7.29 22.87 -11.70
CA ALA A 495 -7.05 21.69 -10.88
C ALA A 495 -7.96 20.52 -11.31
N LEU A 496 -9.25 20.78 -11.54
CA LEU A 496 -10.21 19.80 -12.04
C LEU A 496 -9.86 19.29 -13.44
N MET A 497 -9.35 20.17 -14.34
CA MET A 497 -8.84 19.76 -15.65
C MET A 497 -7.74 18.72 -15.54
N LYS A 498 -6.83 18.89 -14.57
CA LYS A 498 -5.71 17.96 -14.34
C LYS A 498 -6.14 16.63 -13.73
N GLN A 499 -7.29 16.61 -13.06
CA GLN A 499 -7.93 15.40 -12.56
C GLN A 499 -8.84 14.72 -13.61
N GLU A 500 -8.87 15.23 -14.86
CA GLU A 500 -9.76 14.76 -15.93
C GLU A 500 -11.27 14.88 -15.61
N LYS A 501 -11.61 15.65 -14.58
CA LYS A 501 -12.96 16.04 -14.17
C LYS A 501 -13.46 17.18 -15.05
N TYR A 502 -13.61 16.90 -16.35
CA TYR A 502 -13.83 17.93 -17.37
C TYR A 502 -15.17 18.65 -17.18
N GLN A 503 -16.21 17.94 -16.75
CA GLN A 503 -17.53 18.54 -16.52
C GLN A 503 -17.51 19.51 -15.33
N GLU A 504 -16.95 19.12 -14.19
CA GLU A 504 -16.82 20.01 -13.02
C GLU A 504 -15.90 21.19 -13.33
N SER A 505 -14.85 20.96 -14.11
CA SER A 505 -13.93 22.01 -14.55
C SER A 505 -14.66 23.08 -15.38
N ILE A 506 -15.50 22.66 -16.34
CA ILE A 506 -16.36 23.55 -17.13
C ILE A 506 -17.23 24.42 -16.22
N ASP A 507 -17.82 23.83 -15.18
CA ASP A 507 -18.70 24.56 -14.27
C ASP A 507 -17.93 25.54 -13.37
N ALA A 508 -16.72 25.19 -12.94
CA ALA A 508 -15.82 26.11 -12.24
C ALA A 508 -15.42 27.29 -13.13
N TYR A 509 -15.04 27.05 -14.39
CA TYR A 509 -14.71 28.13 -15.33
C TYR A 509 -15.90 29.03 -15.63
N LYS A 510 -17.12 28.48 -15.80
CA LYS A 510 -18.35 29.27 -15.94
C LYS A 510 -18.58 30.15 -14.71
N LYS A 511 -18.39 29.63 -13.49
CA LYS A 511 -18.50 30.41 -12.25
C LYS A 511 -17.46 31.55 -12.21
N SER A 512 -16.24 31.31 -12.67
CA SER A 512 -15.21 32.34 -12.79
C SER A 512 -15.61 33.44 -13.80
N LEU A 513 -16.01 33.05 -15.02
CA LEU A 513 -16.42 33.98 -16.08
C LEU A 513 -17.69 34.75 -15.75
N LYS A 514 -18.60 34.19 -14.94
CA LYS A 514 -19.76 34.94 -14.42
C LYS A 514 -19.35 36.12 -13.54
N ILE A 515 -18.19 36.05 -12.89
CA ILE A 515 -17.65 37.12 -12.03
C ILE A 515 -16.72 38.04 -12.83
N ASN A 516 -15.89 37.48 -13.72
CA ASN A 516 -14.97 38.21 -14.59
C ASN A 516 -15.13 37.79 -16.06
N PRO A 517 -16.11 38.36 -16.80
CA PRO A 517 -16.37 37.98 -18.19
C PRO A 517 -15.25 38.35 -19.19
N SER A 518 -14.32 39.23 -18.80
CA SER A 518 -13.19 39.65 -19.63
C SER A 518 -11.98 38.71 -19.61
N ASP A 519 -11.99 37.68 -18.76
CA ASP A 519 -10.85 36.76 -18.58
C ASP A 519 -10.68 35.83 -19.80
N GLN A 520 -9.71 36.14 -20.67
CA GLN A 520 -9.47 35.38 -21.91
C GLN A 520 -8.86 34.00 -21.64
N ASP A 521 -7.98 33.89 -20.65
CA ASP A 521 -7.35 32.60 -20.27
C ASP A 521 -8.41 31.62 -19.79
N THR A 522 -9.38 32.10 -19.01
CA THR A 522 -10.51 31.28 -18.54
C THR A 522 -11.42 30.85 -19.69
N LYS A 523 -11.68 31.72 -20.68
CA LYS A 523 -12.46 31.36 -21.88
C LYS A 523 -11.77 30.27 -22.69
N TYR A 524 -10.46 30.41 -22.90
CA TYR A 524 -9.67 29.42 -23.59
C TYR A 524 -9.70 28.07 -22.85
N ASN A 525 -9.47 28.07 -21.54
CA ASN A 525 -9.48 26.85 -20.73
C ASN A 525 -10.86 26.19 -20.68
N LEU A 526 -11.95 26.97 -20.61
CA LEU A 526 -13.32 26.47 -20.71
C LEU A 526 -13.56 25.72 -22.03
N GLU A 527 -13.11 26.30 -23.14
CA GLU A 527 -13.32 25.69 -24.45
C GLU A 527 -12.44 24.43 -24.63
N TYR A 528 -11.23 24.46 -24.10
CA TYR A 528 -10.36 23.29 -24.04
C TYR A 528 -10.99 22.16 -23.20
N ALA A 529 -11.60 22.49 -22.05
CA ALA A 529 -12.32 21.54 -21.19
C ALA A 529 -13.48 20.87 -21.93
N ARG A 530 -14.28 21.66 -22.66
CA ARG A 530 -15.38 21.14 -23.50
C ARG A 530 -14.91 20.15 -24.56
N ARG A 531 -13.83 20.49 -25.27
CA ARG A 531 -13.25 19.60 -26.28
C ARG A 531 -12.78 18.28 -25.65
N LYS A 532 -12.17 18.34 -24.47
CA LYS A 532 -11.73 17.14 -23.74
C LYS A 532 -12.88 16.27 -23.28
N LEU A 533 -13.98 16.87 -22.81
CA LEU A 533 -15.19 16.13 -22.46
C LEU A 533 -15.78 15.40 -23.68
N VAL A 534 -15.88 16.06 -24.83
CA VAL A 534 -16.37 15.43 -26.08
C VAL A 534 -15.43 14.29 -26.51
N GLN A 535 -14.11 14.49 -26.42
CA GLN A 535 -13.14 13.45 -26.72
C GLN A 535 -13.30 12.22 -25.81
N GLN A 536 -13.51 12.44 -24.51
CA GLN A 536 -13.74 11.37 -23.53
C GLN A 536 -15.04 10.60 -23.84
N GLN A 537 -16.12 11.29 -24.20
CA GLN A 537 -17.40 10.67 -24.58
C GLN A 537 -17.26 9.83 -25.86
N GLN A 538 -16.51 10.31 -26.86
CA GLN A 538 -16.25 9.56 -28.09
C GLN A 538 -15.43 8.28 -27.81
N GLN A 539 -14.42 8.36 -26.95
CA GLN A 539 -13.62 7.19 -26.55
C GLN A 539 -14.47 6.15 -25.81
N GLN A 540 -15.36 6.59 -24.91
CA GLN A 540 -16.29 5.69 -24.21
C GLN A 540 -17.26 5.01 -25.17
N GLN A 541 -17.79 5.73 -26.17
CA GLN A 541 -18.64 5.13 -27.21
C GLN A 541 -17.89 4.10 -28.06
N GLN A 542 -16.64 4.38 -28.43
CA GLN A 542 -15.80 3.43 -29.17
C GLN A 542 -15.51 2.16 -28.36
N GLN A 543 -15.22 2.29 -27.06
CA GLN A 543 -15.02 1.14 -26.17
C GLN A 543 -16.28 0.29 -26.04
N GLN A 544 -17.46 0.92 -25.90
CA GLN A 544 -18.74 0.20 -25.87
C GLN A 544 -19.02 -0.55 -27.17
N GLN A 545 -18.73 0.05 -28.33
CA GLN A 545 -18.86 -0.61 -29.62
C GLN A 545 -17.92 -1.82 -29.76
N GLN A 546 -16.66 -1.69 -29.29
CA GLN A 546 -15.71 -2.81 -29.28
C GLN A 546 -16.16 -3.95 -28.35
N GLN A 547 -16.69 -3.64 -27.17
CA GLN A 547 -17.24 -4.66 -26.27
C GLN A 547 -18.44 -5.38 -26.88
N GLN A 548 -19.34 -4.67 -27.56
CA GLN A 548 -20.46 -5.28 -28.27
C GLN A 548 -20.00 -6.20 -29.41
N GLN A 549 -18.97 -5.79 -30.18
CA GLN A 549 -18.38 -6.64 -31.23
C GLN A 549 -17.73 -7.90 -30.65
N GLN A 550 -17.01 -7.79 -29.53
CA GLN A 550 -16.42 -8.95 -28.86
C GLN A 550 -17.49 -9.92 -28.34
N GLN A 551 -18.58 -9.41 -27.76
CA GLN A 551 -19.70 -10.26 -27.33
C GLN A 551 -20.38 -10.97 -28.51
N GLN A 552 -20.57 -10.28 -29.64
CA GLN A 552 -21.11 -10.91 -30.86
C GLN A 552 -20.19 -12.00 -31.40
N GLN A 553 -18.86 -11.78 -31.41
CA GLN A 553 -17.90 -12.80 -31.82
C GLN A 553 -17.90 -14.02 -30.89
N GLN A 554 -17.99 -13.81 -29.57
CA GLN A 554 -18.11 -14.92 -28.62
C GLN A 554 -19.39 -15.73 -28.82
N GLN A 555 -20.52 -15.06 -29.07
CA GLN A 555 -21.78 -15.76 -29.37
C GLN A 555 -21.70 -16.57 -30.67
N GLN A 556 -21.07 -16.02 -31.72
CA GLN A 556 -20.86 -16.76 -32.97
C GLN A 556 -19.94 -17.97 -32.77
N GLN A 557 -18.86 -17.84 -31.99
CA GLN A 557 -17.99 -18.98 -31.67
C GLN A 557 -18.71 -20.06 -30.86
N GLN A 558 -19.55 -19.69 -29.89
CA GLN A 558 -20.36 -20.65 -29.13
C GLN A 558 -21.36 -21.39 -30.03
N GLN A 559 -22.02 -20.68 -30.96
CA GLN A 559 -22.93 -21.32 -31.92
C GLN A 559 -22.20 -22.30 -32.85
N GLN A 560 -21.00 -21.94 -33.34
CA GLN A 560 -20.20 -22.85 -34.15
C GLN A 560 -19.74 -24.09 -33.37
N GLN A 561 -19.34 -23.94 -32.11
CA GLN A 561 -18.99 -25.08 -31.26
C GLN A 561 -20.18 -26.00 -30.99
N GLN A 562 -21.37 -25.45 -30.74
CA GLN A 562 -22.59 -26.25 -30.58
C GLN A 562 -22.95 -27.02 -31.86
N GLN A 563 -22.83 -26.40 -33.04
CA GLN A 563 -23.05 -27.10 -34.31
C GLN A 563 -22.03 -28.22 -34.55
N GLN A 564 -20.74 -28.00 -34.24
CA GLN A 564 -19.72 -29.04 -34.34
C GLN A 564 -19.99 -30.21 -33.38
N GLN A 565 -20.42 -29.95 -32.14
CA GLN A 565 -20.80 -31.00 -31.19
C GLN A 565 -22.01 -31.81 -31.68
N GLN A 566 -23.03 -31.15 -32.24
CA GLN A 566 -24.19 -31.86 -32.81
C GLN A 566 -23.79 -32.74 -34.00
N GLN A 567 -22.92 -32.27 -34.89
CA GLN A 567 -22.41 -33.08 -36.01
C GLN A 567 -21.59 -34.29 -35.53
N GLN A 568 -20.73 -34.12 -34.50
CA GLN A 568 -19.99 -35.24 -33.92
C GLN A 568 -20.91 -36.27 -33.27
N GLN A 569 -21.97 -35.85 -32.56
CA GLN A 569 -22.96 -36.77 -31.99
C GLN A 569 -23.72 -37.55 -33.08
N GLN A 570 -24.11 -36.89 -34.19
CA GLN A 570 -24.75 -37.57 -35.31
C GLN A 570 -23.82 -38.60 -35.98
N GLN A 571 -22.55 -38.27 -36.17
CA GLN A 571 -21.56 -39.21 -36.71
C GLN A 571 -21.35 -40.42 -35.78
N GLN A 572 -21.28 -40.21 -34.47
CA GLN A 572 -21.17 -41.31 -33.50
C GLN A 572 -22.40 -42.22 -33.52
N GLN A 573 -23.61 -41.66 -33.62
CA GLN A 573 -24.83 -42.46 -33.75
C GLN A 573 -24.85 -43.28 -35.05
N GLN A 574 -24.42 -42.71 -36.18
CA GLN A 574 -24.34 -43.44 -37.44
C GLN A 574 -23.29 -44.58 -37.38
N GLN A 575 -22.13 -44.35 -36.76
CA GLN A 575 -21.14 -45.40 -36.57
C GLN A 575 -21.65 -46.54 -35.66
N GLN A 576 -22.37 -46.22 -34.58
CA GLN A 576 -22.98 -47.24 -33.73
C GLN A 576 -24.04 -48.07 -34.47
N GLN A 577 -24.88 -47.44 -35.31
CA GLN A 577 -25.85 -48.17 -36.13
C GLN A 577 -25.17 -49.08 -37.16
N GLN A 578 -24.10 -48.63 -37.82
CA GLN A 578 -23.33 -49.47 -38.74
C GLN A 578 -22.67 -50.67 -38.05
N GLN A 579 -22.11 -50.47 -36.85
CA GLN A 579 -21.54 -51.58 -36.07
C GLN A 579 -22.60 -52.60 -35.66
N GLN A 580 -23.80 -52.16 -35.24
CA GLN A 580 -24.91 -53.07 -34.94
C GLN A 580 -25.37 -53.88 -36.15
N GLN A 581 -25.46 -53.25 -37.33
CA GLN A 581 -25.80 -53.95 -38.58
C GLN A 581 -24.74 -54.99 -38.97
N GLN A 582 -23.45 -54.65 -38.84
CA GLN A 582 -22.36 -55.61 -39.12
C GLN A 582 -22.38 -56.79 -38.15
N GLN A 583 -22.64 -56.56 -36.86
CA GLN A 583 -22.77 -57.66 -35.88
C GLN A 583 -23.97 -58.58 -36.20
N GLN A 584 -25.11 -58.02 -36.60
CA GLN A 584 -26.27 -58.82 -37.01
C GLN A 584 -25.98 -59.66 -38.27
N GLN A 585 -25.29 -59.10 -39.26
CA GLN A 585 -24.89 -59.85 -40.46
C GLN A 585 -23.91 -60.98 -40.14
N GLN A 586 -22.94 -60.75 -39.26
CA GLN A 586 -22.01 -61.80 -38.83
C GLN A 586 -22.73 -62.92 -38.08
N GLN A 587 -23.69 -62.62 -37.20
CA GLN A 587 -24.48 -63.64 -36.52
C GLN A 587 -25.33 -64.47 -37.51
N GLN A 588 -25.93 -63.83 -38.51
CA GLN A 588 -26.69 -64.56 -39.54
C GLN A 588 -25.80 -65.47 -40.38
N GLN A 589 -24.60 -65.02 -40.77
CA GLN A 589 -23.64 -65.86 -41.50
C GLN A 589 -23.16 -67.05 -40.66
N GLN A 590 -22.89 -66.86 -39.37
CA GLN A 590 -22.52 -67.96 -38.48
C GLN A 590 -23.64 -68.99 -38.34
N GLN A 591 -24.90 -68.56 -38.20
CA GLN A 591 -26.05 -69.47 -38.17
C GLN A 591 -26.22 -70.25 -39.49
N GLN A 592 -25.99 -69.61 -40.65
CA GLN A 592 -26.03 -70.30 -41.94
C GLN A 592 -24.92 -71.36 -42.08
N GLN A 593 -23.69 -71.02 -41.69
CA GLN A 593 -22.57 -71.97 -41.72
C GLN A 593 -22.80 -73.16 -40.78
N GLN A 594 -23.43 -72.93 -39.63
CA GLN A 594 -23.75 -73.99 -38.68
C GLN A 594 -24.82 -74.94 -39.24
N LYS A 595 -25.88 -74.40 -39.87
CA LYS A 595 -26.89 -75.20 -40.58
C LYS A 595 -26.31 -76.00 -41.76
N GLU A 596 -25.33 -75.45 -42.49
CA GLU A 596 -24.63 -76.20 -43.54
C GLU A 596 -23.76 -77.33 -43.00
N LYS A 597 -23.08 -77.11 -41.87
CA LYS A 597 -22.28 -78.16 -41.21
C LYS A 597 -23.17 -79.31 -40.73
N GLU A 598 -24.31 -79.01 -40.12
CA GLU A 598 -25.29 -80.02 -39.68
C GLU A 598 -25.81 -80.85 -40.86
N LYS A 599 -26.16 -80.20 -41.99
CA LYS A 599 -26.59 -80.91 -43.21
C LYS A 599 -25.50 -81.84 -43.77
N LYS A 600 -24.23 -81.39 -43.77
CA LYS A 600 -23.10 -82.21 -44.25
C LYS A 600 -22.81 -83.40 -43.32
N GLU A 601 -22.96 -83.23 -42.01
CA GLU A 601 -22.83 -84.35 -41.07
C GLU A 601 -23.97 -85.36 -41.20
N GLU A 602 -25.20 -84.90 -41.44
CA GLU A 602 -26.34 -85.78 -41.67
C GLU A 602 -26.18 -86.62 -42.95
N GLN A 603 -25.67 -86.03 -44.04
CA GLN A 603 -25.34 -86.75 -45.27
C GLN A 603 -24.25 -87.82 -45.04
N LYS A 604 -23.19 -87.47 -44.30
CA LYS A 604 -22.13 -88.44 -43.97
C LYS A 604 -22.64 -89.60 -43.11
N ARG A 605 -23.58 -89.35 -42.19
CA ARG A 605 -24.22 -90.42 -41.39
C ARG A 605 -25.03 -91.38 -42.26
N LYS A 606 -25.83 -90.85 -43.18
CA LYS A 606 -26.63 -91.65 -44.13
C LYS A 606 -25.76 -92.49 -45.07
N GLU A 607 -24.62 -91.96 -45.50
CA GLU A 607 -23.66 -92.66 -46.35
C GLU A 607 -22.90 -93.77 -45.58
N ALA A 608 -22.58 -93.53 -44.30
CA ALA A 608 -21.95 -94.52 -43.42
C ALA A 608 -22.88 -95.69 -43.06
N GLU A 609 -24.19 -95.45 -42.93
CA GLU A 609 -25.18 -96.53 -42.76
C GLU A 609 -25.28 -97.41 -44.01
N ARG A 610 -25.37 -96.81 -45.20
CA ARG A 610 -25.41 -97.55 -46.48
C ARG A 610 -24.20 -98.48 -46.65
N ASN A 611 -23.00 -97.95 -46.39
CA ASN A 611 -21.76 -98.73 -46.51
C ASN A 611 -21.67 -99.89 -45.50
N ARG A 612 -22.34 -99.79 -44.34
CA ARG A 612 -22.41 -100.90 -43.37
C ARG A 612 -23.34 -102.01 -43.82
N ASP A 613 -24.47 -101.65 -44.44
CA ASP A 613 -25.43 -102.61 -44.96
C ASP A 613 -24.87 -103.37 -46.18
N ASP A 614 -24.18 -102.66 -47.09
CA ASP A 614 -23.51 -103.27 -48.24
C ASP A 614 -22.42 -104.27 -47.82
N LYS A 615 -21.67 -103.96 -46.74
CA LYS A 615 -20.64 -104.85 -46.19
C LYS A 615 -21.24 -106.11 -45.56
N ARG A 616 -22.39 -106.00 -44.88
CA ARG A 616 -23.11 -107.17 -44.35
C ARG A 616 -23.63 -108.09 -45.46
N GLN A 617 -24.11 -107.51 -46.56
CA GLN A 617 -24.57 -108.29 -47.72
C GLN A 617 -23.41 -109.01 -48.42
N LEU A 618 -22.25 -108.36 -48.54
CA LEU A 618 -21.05 -108.94 -49.13
C LEU A 618 -20.50 -110.12 -48.30
N ASP A 619 -20.44 -109.96 -46.97
CA ASP A 619 -19.99 -111.04 -46.07
C ASP A 619 -20.93 -112.26 -46.14
N ALA A 620 -22.25 -112.03 -46.22
CA ALA A 620 -23.23 -113.11 -46.39
C ALA A 620 -23.06 -113.88 -47.72
N LEU A 621 -22.72 -113.17 -48.81
CA LEU A 621 -22.43 -113.77 -50.12
C LEU A 621 -21.16 -114.62 -50.09
N GLN A 622 -20.06 -114.11 -49.51
CA GLN A 622 -18.81 -114.87 -49.38
C GLN A 622 -18.98 -116.12 -48.52
N GLN A 623 -19.81 -116.05 -47.48
CA GLN A 623 -20.09 -117.19 -46.62
C GLN A 623 -20.88 -118.28 -47.36
N ASN A 624 -21.84 -117.87 -48.20
CA ASN A 624 -22.56 -118.79 -49.10
C ASN A 624 -21.63 -119.43 -50.14
N GLU A 625 -20.71 -118.66 -50.71
CA GLU A 625 -19.71 -119.16 -51.66
C GLU A 625 -18.80 -120.21 -51.01
N ARG A 626 -18.26 -119.92 -49.81
CA ARG A 626 -17.45 -120.88 -49.04
C ARG A 626 -18.21 -122.15 -48.69
N ASN A 627 -19.49 -122.03 -48.34
CA ASN A 627 -20.35 -123.19 -48.08
C ASN A 627 -20.60 -124.03 -49.34
N THR A 628 -20.68 -123.37 -50.50
CA THR A 628 -20.84 -124.03 -51.80
C THR A 628 -19.55 -124.76 -52.21
N GLN A 629 -18.39 -124.13 -52.05
CA GLN A 629 -17.09 -124.76 -52.31
C GLN A 629 -16.87 -126.00 -51.41
N LYS A 630 -17.22 -125.92 -50.13
CA LYS A 630 -17.16 -127.07 -49.21
C LYS A 630 -18.07 -128.23 -49.63
N LYS A 631 -19.24 -127.94 -50.23
CA LYS A 631 -20.15 -128.96 -50.78
C LYS A 631 -19.57 -129.62 -52.04
N ILE A 632 -18.98 -128.84 -52.94
CA ILE A 632 -18.34 -129.34 -54.17
C ILE A 632 -17.12 -130.21 -53.84
N GLN A 633 -16.29 -129.79 -52.88
CA GLN A 633 -15.10 -130.54 -52.48
C GLN A 633 -15.45 -131.89 -51.83
N LYS A 634 -16.53 -131.95 -51.03
CA LYS A 634 -17.09 -133.21 -50.51
C LYS A 634 -17.70 -134.13 -51.57
N GLN A 635 -18.12 -133.60 -52.72
CA GLN A 635 -18.63 -134.40 -53.84
C GLN A 635 -17.49 -134.95 -54.73
N LEU A 636 -16.36 -134.25 -54.83
CA LEU A 636 -15.19 -134.69 -55.60
C LEU A 636 -14.43 -135.86 -54.95
N GLU A 637 -14.47 -136.02 -53.63
CA GLU A 637 -13.80 -137.13 -52.92
C GLU A 637 -14.56 -138.47 -52.95
N LYS A 638 -15.76 -138.55 -53.55
CA LYS A 638 -16.61 -139.76 -53.54
C LYS A 638 -16.80 -140.44 -54.90
N GLY A 639 -15.93 -140.22 -55.88
CA GLY A 639 -16.12 -140.76 -57.24
C GLY A 639 -14.90 -141.35 -57.94
N LYS A 640 -14.69 -142.67 -57.76
CA LYS A 640 -14.00 -143.65 -58.66
C LYS A 640 -12.45 -143.59 -58.71
N SER A 641 -11.71 -144.70 -58.83
CA SER A 641 -12.04 -145.98 -59.50
C SER A 641 -11.31 -147.22 -58.93
N ARG A 642 -11.91 -148.37 -59.25
CA ARG A 642 -11.57 -149.79 -58.98
C ARG A 642 -10.94 -150.40 -60.27
N ASN A 643 -10.12 -151.43 -60.11
CA ASN A 643 -9.28 -152.16 -61.11
C ASN A 643 -10.00 -152.80 -62.33
N GLN A 644 -9.24 -152.97 -63.45
CA GLN A 644 -9.22 -154.07 -64.47
C GLN A 644 -8.42 -153.62 -65.72
N GLU A 645 -7.71 -154.37 -66.57
CA GLU A 645 -7.16 -155.74 -66.68
C GLU A 645 -6.25 -155.77 -67.95
N LYS A 646 -5.06 -156.39 -67.84
CA LYS A 646 -4.20 -157.15 -68.79
C LYS A 646 -3.92 -156.81 -70.29
N ASP A 647 -2.70 -157.28 -70.66
CA ASP A 647 -2.24 -157.93 -71.92
C ASP A 647 -1.79 -157.08 -73.10
N TRP A 648 -0.51 -156.65 -73.11
CA TRP A 648 0.56 -157.00 -74.08
C TRP A 648 1.91 -156.41 -73.62
#